data_AF-A0A8S9ZCT8-F1
#
_entry.id   AF-A0A8S9ZCT8-F1
#
_cell.length_a   1.000
_cell.length_b   1.000
_cell.length_c   1.000
_cell.angle_alpha   90.00
_cell.angle_beta   90.00
_cell.angle_gamma   90.00
#
_symmetry.space_group_name_H-M   'P 1'
#
loop_
_entity.id
_entity.type
_entity.pdbx_description
1 polymer ?
#
loop_
_entity_poly.entity_id
_entity_poly.type
_entity_poly.pdbx_seq_one_letter_code
_entity_poly.pdbx_strand_id
1 'polypeptide(L)'
;MYEHSQHSSSTTPSLSDNSISFIANSSSLVSSQSLEEHSWYWSKATKEEISAAMENQPTGTFAVRDSSTKGQYTLTLRVDGTNKLIKILIENGRCGFTPDSMDFDSMASLVQFYQTCSLRDFNEKLDTCLLYPLKSPQSIACKLGVKSDSMMDPSYRVNLLKCTFEAIHAEYDRISRRYDQLFNQQLSLTEEYNRKQRTESAYADALKIFERKIGELKTTISEENELNDRDRESLTMNIELQEERMEEIGKAQTLMKAAIQNIEISLQKINDELARLKPSLLNLHKKCEKYRDKLFEVSKQKVTHAQLDRLVQSVSLALDSEPSTLSTFLLRISLPISKWCCECWLWHQATKDESISLIRSLMKDFDNSNASTDGIFLIRPSSSRVGFYALEISKNDNVHSCLIEYRDPRTTIDHSGGYGFAQTQMLFASLMDFVRYYSAVPLKEHNSVLDTPLITPALGQLKHRKERQNNSLITNDNQRDKTKLKRIEAVDDETELRTCIDEKIIEKRMSDFSQKFLLSVKSNRDNKSSNLRRLIYCLKDLRVRVSLFAYFLPNLFILIIDPYNLNIFIFLIIISILGFISIYSTQTSRQRWMYSSQSFLLGLVNGLAIKFALNAYKTGNSIVITFCLYVVLFCLFHFSEFFMTAFSNPDSLKPDSFLLNHSLEYWTAALCSWVEFWIRLWAFPSKFFTSFAAFYSPFVSLFGLILCIVGEIFRKLAMCHASVGFTHQISFRRSRNHHLCTGGVYALVRHPGYMGWMLWSIGTQLVLCNPICLIFYVCIGYRFLEERIYEEEKYLIEFFAERYIAYQRYVPCGIPGIKGYESY
;
A
#
# COMPACT_ATOMS: atom_id res chain seq x y z
N MET A 1 40.27 0.67 -76.45
CA MET A 1 39.95 1.57 -77.58
C MET A 1 39.26 0.72 -78.63
N TYR A 2 38.06 0.97 -79.15
CA TYR A 2 37.05 2.00 -78.93
C TYR A 2 35.71 1.42 -79.48
N GLU A 3 34.60 2.10 -79.18
CA GLU A 3 33.19 1.84 -79.53
C GLU A 3 32.91 1.38 -80.98
N HIS A 4 31.84 0.60 -81.23
CA HIS A 4 30.49 1.10 -81.60
C HIS A 4 29.54 -0.02 -82.14
N SER A 5 28.29 0.03 -81.63
CA SER A 5 26.96 -0.42 -82.11
C SER A 5 26.76 -1.23 -83.42
N GLN A 6 25.91 -2.28 -83.37
CA GLN A 6 24.58 -2.35 -84.07
C GLN A 6 23.80 -3.68 -83.83
N HIS A 7 22.51 -3.64 -84.15
CA HIS A 7 21.40 -4.57 -83.91
C HIS A 7 21.37 -5.88 -84.74
N SER A 8 20.60 -6.84 -84.22
CA SER A 8 19.64 -7.78 -84.89
C SER A 8 20.04 -9.22 -85.32
N SER A 9 19.23 -10.16 -84.77
CA SER A 9 18.60 -11.37 -85.35
C SER A 9 19.42 -12.55 -85.91
N SER A 10 19.38 -13.64 -85.11
CA SER A 10 18.95 -15.03 -85.44
C SER A 10 19.39 -15.76 -86.71
N THR A 11 19.98 -16.94 -86.51
CA THR A 11 19.81 -18.12 -87.40
C THR A 11 19.85 -19.43 -86.59
N THR A 12 18.73 -20.16 -86.64
CA THR A 12 18.50 -21.60 -86.41
C THR A 12 19.30 -22.48 -87.41
N PRO A 13 19.38 -23.84 -87.34
CA PRO A 13 18.42 -24.78 -86.73
C PRO A 13 19.01 -26.05 -86.04
N SER A 14 18.19 -26.74 -85.23
CA SER A 14 17.97 -28.19 -85.37
C SER A 14 16.71 -28.62 -84.62
N LEU A 15 15.85 -29.33 -85.33
CA LEU A 15 14.54 -29.87 -84.94
C LEU A 15 14.68 -31.38 -84.79
N SER A 16 14.25 -31.93 -83.65
CA SER A 16 13.35 -33.10 -83.55
C SER A 16 13.31 -33.61 -82.10
N ASP A 17 12.23 -33.31 -81.37
CA ASP A 17 11.21 -34.32 -81.14
C ASP A 17 10.03 -33.76 -80.34
N ASN A 18 8.85 -34.02 -80.89
CA ASN A 18 7.55 -33.57 -80.42
C ASN A 18 7.13 -34.32 -79.15
N SER A 19 6.70 -33.58 -78.12
CA SER A 19 5.50 -33.96 -77.35
C SER A 19 4.87 -32.72 -76.73
N ILE A 20 3.59 -32.56 -77.07
CA ILE A 20 2.77 -31.37 -76.91
C ILE A 20 2.34 -31.21 -75.45
N SER A 21 2.55 -30.01 -74.91
CA SER A 21 1.89 -29.51 -73.70
C SER A 21 0.42 -29.19 -73.98
N PHE A 22 -0.49 -29.96 -73.39
CA PHE A 22 -1.83 -29.49 -73.07
C PHE A 22 -1.91 -29.33 -71.55
N ILE A 23 -2.00 -28.07 -71.11
CA ILE A 23 -2.39 -27.70 -69.75
C ILE A 23 -3.87 -28.09 -69.62
N ALA A 24 -4.12 -29.23 -68.98
CA ALA A 24 -5.44 -29.67 -68.58
C ALA A 24 -5.57 -29.50 -67.06
N ASN A 25 -6.41 -28.53 -66.71
CA ASN A 25 -7.06 -28.43 -65.42
C ASN A 25 -7.89 -29.68 -65.11
N SER A 26 -8.15 -29.85 -63.80
CA SER A 26 -9.27 -30.56 -63.15
C SER A 26 -9.10 -32.04 -62.76
N SER A 27 -8.82 -32.23 -61.47
CA SER A 27 -9.61 -33.06 -60.53
C SER A 27 -9.21 -32.67 -59.10
N SER A 28 -9.80 -31.63 -58.49
CA SER A 28 -10.98 -31.70 -57.59
C SER A 28 -10.82 -32.76 -56.48
N LEU A 29 -10.44 -32.37 -55.26
CA LEU A 29 -11.33 -31.95 -54.15
C LEU A 29 -11.68 -33.14 -53.23
N VAL A 30 -11.33 -33.03 -51.94
CA VAL A 30 -12.28 -33.13 -50.81
C VAL A 30 -11.58 -32.65 -49.51
N SER A 31 -12.12 -31.53 -49.00
CA SER A 31 -12.16 -31.00 -47.63
C SER A 31 -10.89 -30.71 -46.81
N SER A 32 -10.09 -29.72 -47.23
CA SER A 32 -9.50 -28.78 -46.26
C SER A 32 -10.55 -27.72 -45.86
N GLN A 33 -11.48 -28.06 -44.97
CA GLN A 33 -11.95 -27.03 -44.03
C GLN A 33 -10.70 -26.56 -43.30
N SER A 34 -10.33 -25.28 -43.43
CA SER A 34 -9.03 -24.82 -42.98
C SER A 34 -8.90 -25.07 -41.48
N LEU A 35 -7.88 -25.82 -41.04
CA LEU A 35 -7.60 -26.06 -39.62
C LEU A 35 -7.62 -24.74 -38.79
N GLU A 36 -7.30 -23.63 -39.44
CA GLU A 36 -7.33 -22.27 -38.91
C GLU A 36 -8.71 -21.75 -38.47
N GLU A 37 -9.81 -22.35 -38.92
CA GLU A 37 -11.17 -22.01 -38.50
C GLU A 37 -11.55 -22.64 -37.16
N HIS A 38 -10.86 -23.69 -36.74
CA HIS A 38 -11.16 -24.41 -35.50
C HIS A 38 -10.60 -23.67 -34.29
N SER A 39 -11.45 -23.43 -33.29
CA SER A 39 -11.08 -22.65 -32.10
C SER A 39 -9.96 -23.28 -31.27
N TRP A 40 -9.77 -24.60 -31.35
CA TRP A 40 -8.76 -25.35 -30.61
C TRP A 40 -7.39 -25.42 -31.31
N TYR A 41 -7.27 -24.91 -32.53
CA TYR A 41 -6.01 -24.92 -33.29
C TYR A 41 -5.22 -23.62 -33.06
N TRP A 42 -3.98 -23.77 -32.58
CA TRP A 42 -3.09 -22.68 -32.15
C TRP A 42 -1.91 -22.45 -33.12
N SER A 43 -1.96 -23.01 -34.34
CA SER A 43 -0.94 -22.82 -35.37
C SER A 43 0.48 -23.04 -34.82
N LYS A 44 1.43 -22.13 -35.10
CA LYS A 44 2.84 -22.18 -34.68
C LYS A 44 3.09 -21.74 -33.22
N ALA A 45 2.08 -21.74 -32.35
CA ALA A 45 2.28 -21.41 -30.94
C ALA A 45 3.31 -22.34 -30.26
N THR A 46 4.09 -21.79 -29.35
CA THR A 46 5.11 -22.53 -28.60
C THR A 46 4.48 -23.43 -27.52
N LYS A 47 5.22 -24.45 -27.08
CA LYS A 47 4.78 -25.33 -25.98
C LYS A 47 4.53 -24.53 -24.70
N GLU A 48 5.35 -23.53 -24.44
CA GLU A 48 5.33 -22.67 -23.27
C GLU A 48 4.08 -21.76 -23.28
N GLU A 49 3.71 -21.20 -24.44
CA GLU A 49 2.51 -20.37 -24.61
C GLU A 49 1.23 -21.14 -24.34
N ILE A 50 1.10 -22.36 -24.87
CA ILE A 50 -0.05 -23.23 -24.59
C ILE A 50 -0.05 -23.69 -23.13
N SER A 51 1.14 -23.98 -22.57
CA SER A 51 1.22 -24.45 -21.18
C SER A 51 0.78 -23.39 -20.19
N ALA A 52 1.18 -22.12 -20.41
CA ALA A 52 0.73 -20.98 -19.60
C ALA A 52 -0.79 -20.74 -19.75
N ALA A 53 -1.32 -20.83 -20.98
CA ALA A 53 -2.76 -20.68 -21.22
C ALA A 53 -3.61 -21.80 -20.56
N MET A 54 -3.01 -22.95 -20.27
CA MET A 54 -3.65 -24.09 -19.61
C MET A 54 -3.46 -24.13 -18.09
N GLU A 55 -2.63 -23.27 -17.49
CA GLU A 55 -2.16 -23.40 -16.09
C GLU A 55 -3.29 -23.39 -15.03
N ASN A 56 -4.43 -22.77 -15.34
CA ASN A 56 -5.60 -22.70 -14.46
C ASN A 56 -6.87 -23.30 -15.08
N GLN A 57 -6.71 -24.20 -16.07
CA GLN A 57 -7.84 -24.84 -16.76
C GLN A 57 -8.16 -26.23 -16.18
N PRO A 58 -9.43 -26.66 -16.21
CA PRO A 58 -9.84 -27.97 -15.69
C PRO A 58 -9.31 -29.13 -16.55
N THR A 59 -9.29 -30.34 -15.96
CA THR A 59 -8.98 -31.59 -16.66
C THR A 59 -9.90 -31.77 -17.89
N GLY A 60 -9.32 -32.23 -19.00
CA GLY A 60 -10.01 -32.34 -20.30
C GLY A 60 -9.87 -31.10 -21.20
N THR A 61 -9.15 -30.06 -20.75
CA THR A 61 -8.82 -28.90 -21.60
C THR A 61 -7.73 -29.25 -22.60
N PHE A 62 -7.92 -28.90 -23.88
CA PHE A 62 -7.01 -29.29 -24.95
C PHE A 62 -6.76 -28.22 -26.01
N ALA A 63 -5.61 -28.30 -26.68
CA ALA A 63 -5.21 -27.46 -27.80
C ALA A 63 -4.32 -28.23 -28.77
N VAL A 64 -4.42 -27.94 -30.07
CA VAL A 64 -3.55 -28.54 -31.09
C VAL A 64 -2.67 -27.46 -31.73
N ARG A 65 -1.38 -27.75 -31.90
CA ARG A 65 -0.40 -26.86 -32.54
C ARG A 65 0.49 -27.60 -33.52
N ASP A 66 1.21 -26.85 -34.33
CA ASP A 66 2.26 -27.37 -35.19
C ASP A 66 3.40 -27.93 -34.33
N SER A 67 3.91 -29.10 -34.73
CA SER A 67 5.14 -29.64 -34.16
C SER A 67 6.35 -28.86 -34.67
N SER A 68 7.45 -28.91 -33.91
CA SER A 68 8.75 -28.40 -34.35
C SER A 68 9.29 -29.15 -35.59
N THR A 69 8.78 -30.36 -35.82
CA THR A 69 9.06 -31.18 -37.01
C THR A 69 8.01 -30.90 -38.10
N LYS A 70 8.46 -30.51 -39.30
CA LYS A 70 7.56 -30.22 -40.44
C LYS A 70 6.66 -31.42 -40.76
N GLY A 71 5.36 -31.19 -40.89
CA GLY A 71 4.36 -32.22 -41.24
C GLY A 71 3.76 -32.98 -40.05
N GLN A 72 4.14 -32.65 -38.80
CA GLN A 72 3.57 -33.25 -37.59
C GLN A 72 2.85 -32.22 -36.73
N TYR A 73 1.91 -32.67 -35.91
CA TYR A 73 1.16 -31.81 -34.98
C TYR A 73 1.28 -32.34 -33.55
N THR A 74 1.02 -31.47 -32.58
CA THR A 74 1.05 -31.81 -31.16
C THR A 74 -0.25 -31.39 -30.50
N LEU A 75 -0.97 -32.37 -29.95
CA LEU A 75 -2.10 -32.18 -29.06
C LEU A 75 -1.58 -32.01 -27.63
N THR A 76 -1.92 -30.89 -27.00
CA THR A 76 -1.66 -30.66 -25.57
C THR A 76 -2.96 -30.87 -24.84
N LEU A 77 -2.99 -31.77 -23.87
CA LEU A 77 -4.16 -32.14 -23.08
C LEU A 77 -3.85 -31.99 -21.58
N ARG A 78 -4.72 -31.32 -20.84
CA ARG A 78 -4.56 -31.16 -19.39
C ARG A 78 -5.26 -32.29 -18.64
N VAL A 79 -4.49 -33.03 -17.84
CA VAL A 79 -4.93 -34.15 -17.01
C VAL A 79 -4.30 -34.03 -15.63
N ASP A 80 -5.14 -34.01 -14.60
CA ASP A 80 -4.75 -33.96 -13.17
C ASP A 80 -3.74 -32.86 -12.84
N GLY A 81 -4.00 -31.64 -13.35
CA GLY A 81 -3.13 -30.47 -13.14
C GLY A 81 -1.84 -30.46 -13.96
N THR A 82 -1.58 -31.49 -14.78
CA THR A 82 -0.39 -31.56 -15.64
C THR A 82 -0.75 -31.53 -17.13
N ASN A 83 0.13 -30.93 -17.96
CA ASN A 83 -0.08 -30.88 -19.41
C ASN A 83 0.63 -32.08 -20.07
N LYS A 84 -0.12 -32.93 -20.76
CA LYS A 84 0.36 -34.07 -21.55
C LYS A 84 0.45 -33.69 -23.01
N LEU A 85 1.57 -34.04 -23.66
CA LEU A 85 1.83 -33.74 -25.07
C LEU A 85 1.72 -35.04 -25.86
N ILE A 86 0.80 -35.08 -26.80
CA ILE A 86 0.51 -36.23 -27.65
C ILE A 86 0.84 -35.83 -29.09
N LYS A 87 1.68 -36.61 -29.77
CA LYS A 87 1.98 -36.38 -31.18
C LYS A 87 0.83 -36.88 -32.04
N ILE A 88 0.45 -36.08 -33.03
CA ILE A 88 -0.45 -36.49 -34.10
C ILE A 88 0.38 -36.65 -35.36
N LEU A 89 0.35 -37.85 -35.91
CA LEU A 89 1.03 -38.22 -37.15
C LEU A 89 0.05 -38.10 -38.32
N ILE A 90 0.55 -37.71 -39.49
CA ILE A 90 -0.23 -37.63 -40.72
C ILE A 90 0.56 -38.31 -41.84
N GLU A 91 0.02 -39.39 -42.40
CA GLU A 91 0.62 -40.13 -43.52
C GLU A 91 -0.48 -40.49 -44.53
N ASN A 92 -0.21 -40.29 -45.84
CA ASN A 92 -1.15 -40.57 -46.94
C ASN A 92 -2.56 -39.97 -46.77
N GLY A 93 -2.68 -38.82 -46.10
CA GLY A 93 -3.96 -38.14 -45.87
C GLY A 93 -4.77 -38.66 -44.69
N ARG A 94 -4.28 -39.67 -43.95
CA ARG A 94 -4.88 -40.15 -42.70
C ARG A 94 -4.10 -39.67 -41.48
N CYS A 95 -4.76 -39.54 -40.33
CA CYS A 95 -4.15 -39.12 -39.08
C CYS A 95 -4.47 -40.05 -37.90
N GLY A 96 -3.56 -40.04 -36.92
CA GLY A 96 -3.60 -40.94 -35.77
C GLY A 96 -2.53 -40.60 -34.73
N PHE A 97 -2.59 -41.26 -33.58
CA PHE A 97 -1.62 -41.08 -32.50
C PHE A 97 -0.43 -42.05 -32.58
N THR A 98 -0.60 -43.22 -33.21
CA THR A 98 0.48 -44.18 -33.49
C THR A 98 0.53 -44.53 -34.98
N PRO A 99 1.70 -44.96 -35.51
CA PRO A 99 1.82 -45.41 -36.90
C PRO A 99 0.90 -46.60 -37.24
N ASP A 100 0.61 -47.45 -36.25
CA ASP A 100 -0.20 -48.66 -36.41
C ASP A 100 -1.71 -48.39 -36.32
N SER A 101 -2.14 -47.17 -35.94
CA SER A 101 -3.56 -46.76 -35.80
C SER A 101 -3.82 -45.38 -36.42
N MET A 102 -3.95 -45.34 -37.74
CA MET A 102 -4.20 -44.15 -38.56
C MET A 102 -5.64 -44.16 -39.09
N ASP A 103 -6.60 -44.22 -38.18
CA ASP A 103 -8.00 -44.53 -38.50
C ASP A 103 -8.84 -43.32 -38.94
N PHE A 104 -8.28 -42.09 -38.90
CA PHE A 104 -9.05 -40.87 -39.14
C PHE A 104 -8.68 -40.18 -40.46
N ASP A 105 -9.70 -39.74 -41.21
CA ASP A 105 -9.53 -39.08 -42.52
C ASP A 105 -9.18 -37.58 -42.41
N SER A 106 -9.27 -36.99 -41.21
CA SER A 106 -8.87 -35.60 -40.94
C SER A 106 -8.58 -35.32 -39.47
N MET A 107 -7.76 -34.31 -39.18
CA MET A 107 -7.51 -33.88 -37.79
C MET A 107 -8.78 -33.44 -37.06
N ALA A 108 -9.72 -32.83 -37.77
CA ALA A 108 -11.02 -32.47 -37.21
C ALA A 108 -11.80 -33.71 -36.78
N SER A 109 -11.82 -34.78 -37.62
CA SER A 109 -12.49 -36.04 -37.28
C SER A 109 -11.84 -36.77 -36.10
N LEU A 110 -10.50 -36.72 -35.97
CA LEU A 110 -9.77 -37.26 -34.82
C LEU A 110 -10.16 -36.53 -33.53
N VAL A 111 -10.15 -35.19 -33.54
CA VAL A 111 -10.54 -34.40 -32.36
C VAL A 111 -12.00 -34.62 -32.00
N GLN A 112 -12.89 -34.66 -32.99
CA GLN A 112 -14.33 -34.88 -32.78
C GLN A 112 -14.63 -36.27 -32.21
N PHE A 113 -13.90 -37.31 -32.62
CA PHE A 113 -14.04 -38.65 -32.05
C PHE A 113 -13.66 -38.68 -30.57
N TYR A 114 -12.50 -38.13 -30.21
CA TYR A 114 -12.03 -38.07 -28.81
C TYR A 114 -12.72 -37.00 -27.95
N GLN A 115 -13.63 -36.21 -28.52
CA GLN A 115 -14.58 -35.40 -27.75
C GLN A 115 -15.69 -36.25 -27.14
N THR A 116 -16.04 -37.37 -27.77
CA THR A 116 -17.11 -38.29 -27.33
C THR A 116 -16.58 -39.63 -26.80
N CYS A 117 -15.34 -40.00 -27.15
CA CYS A 117 -14.69 -41.24 -26.73
C CYS A 117 -13.48 -40.91 -25.83
N SER A 118 -13.27 -41.71 -24.77
CA SER A 118 -12.17 -41.50 -23.82
C SER A 118 -10.82 -41.80 -24.48
N LEU A 119 -9.79 -41.01 -24.18
CA LEU A 119 -8.41 -41.32 -24.59
C LEU A 119 -7.84 -42.56 -23.87
N ARG A 120 -8.60 -43.19 -22.96
CA ARG A 120 -8.26 -44.47 -22.33
C ARG A 120 -7.96 -45.57 -23.36
N ASP A 121 -8.70 -45.57 -24.47
CA ASP A 121 -8.55 -46.56 -25.56
C ASP A 121 -7.20 -46.41 -26.28
N PHE A 122 -6.61 -45.22 -26.24
CA PHE A 122 -5.26 -44.95 -26.74
C PHE A 122 -4.18 -45.16 -25.66
N ASN A 123 -4.46 -44.77 -24.42
CA ASN A 123 -3.55 -44.92 -23.29
C ASN A 123 -4.35 -45.04 -21.99
N GLU A 124 -4.24 -46.17 -21.29
CA GLU A 124 -4.96 -46.43 -20.03
C GLU A 124 -4.75 -45.36 -18.95
N LYS A 125 -3.64 -44.61 -18.99
CA LYS A 125 -3.32 -43.51 -18.07
C LYS A 125 -3.99 -42.17 -18.42
N LEU A 126 -4.68 -42.08 -19.56
CA LEU A 126 -5.36 -40.88 -20.03
C LEU A 126 -6.87 -41.11 -20.07
N ASP A 127 -7.45 -41.35 -18.90
CA ASP A 127 -8.90 -41.56 -18.76
C ASP A 127 -9.68 -40.23 -18.79
N THR A 128 -9.64 -39.55 -19.93
CA THR A 128 -10.37 -38.31 -20.12
C THR A 128 -10.70 -38.10 -21.60
N CYS A 129 -11.74 -37.32 -21.88
CA CYS A 129 -12.11 -36.90 -23.24
C CYS A 129 -11.57 -35.47 -23.51
N LEU A 130 -11.60 -35.05 -24.77
CA LEU A 130 -11.27 -33.68 -25.19
C LEU A 130 -12.44 -32.72 -24.89
N LEU A 131 -12.71 -32.45 -23.61
CA LEU A 131 -13.90 -31.75 -23.15
C LEU A 131 -13.92 -30.25 -23.46
N TYR A 132 -12.81 -29.55 -23.23
CA TYR A 132 -12.77 -28.08 -23.27
C TYR A 132 -11.76 -27.58 -24.32
N PRO A 133 -12.21 -27.13 -25.51
CA PRO A 133 -11.30 -26.59 -26.52
C PRO A 133 -10.74 -25.24 -26.06
N LEU A 134 -9.42 -25.15 -25.92
CA LEU A 134 -8.74 -23.91 -25.56
C LEU A 134 -8.75 -22.95 -26.76
N LYS A 135 -9.47 -21.82 -26.63
CA LYS A 135 -9.70 -20.88 -27.74
C LYS A 135 -8.42 -20.14 -28.15
N SER A 136 -7.98 -20.35 -29.40
CA SER A 136 -6.86 -19.64 -30.00
C SER A 136 -7.17 -18.15 -30.21
N PRO A 137 -6.27 -17.22 -29.82
CA PRO A 137 -6.40 -15.79 -30.12
C PRO A 137 -6.56 -15.49 -31.62
N GLN A 138 -5.99 -16.34 -32.49
CA GLN A 138 -6.08 -16.22 -33.95
C GLN A 138 -7.48 -16.58 -34.47
N SER A 139 -8.13 -17.61 -33.91
CA SER A 139 -9.50 -18.00 -34.27
C SER A 139 -10.53 -16.91 -33.94
N ILE A 140 -10.24 -16.11 -32.90
CA ILE A 140 -11.04 -14.94 -32.50
C ILE A 140 -10.80 -13.79 -33.48
N ALA A 141 -9.57 -13.58 -33.93
CA ALA A 141 -9.22 -12.55 -34.92
C ALA A 141 -9.78 -12.85 -36.33
N CYS A 142 -9.73 -14.11 -36.77
CA CYS A 142 -10.25 -14.55 -38.08
C CYS A 142 -11.79 -14.39 -38.16
N LYS A 143 -12.50 -14.67 -37.06
CA LYS A 143 -13.96 -14.42 -36.94
C LYS A 143 -14.35 -12.94 -36.88
N LEU A 144 -13.39 -12.03 -36.65
CA LEU A 144 -13.65 -10.59 -36.51
C LEU A 144 -13.46 -9.78 -37.81
N GLY A 145 -12.96 -10.38 -38.90
CA GLY A 145 -12.83 -9.75 -40.21
C GLY A 145 -11.90 -8.53 -40.24
N VAL A 146 -11.01 -8.39 -39.26
CA VAL A 146 -10.03 -7.30 -39.19
C VAL A 146 -8.70 -7.84 -39.70
N LYS A 147 -8.07 -7.16 -40.66
CA LYS A 147 -6.72 -7.49 -41.15
C LYS A 147 -5.79 -7.68 -39.94
N SER A 148 -5.12 -8.83 -39.89
CA SER A 148 -4.35 -9.37 -38.77
C SER A 148 -3.29 -8.43 -38.18
N ASP A 149 -2.86 -7.42 -38.92
CA ASP A 149 -1.66 -6.66 -38.60
C ASP A 149 -1.92 -5.46 -37.67
N SER A 150 -3.17 -4.98 -37.52
CA SER A 150 -3.46 -3.73 -36.77
C SER A 150 -4.17 -3.92 -35.42
N MET A 151 -4.34 -5.16 -34.92
CA MET A 151 -4.85 -5.43 -33.56
C MET A 151 -3.86 -6.21 -32.70
N MET A 152 -2.72 -6.60 -33.28
CA MET A 152 -1.70 -7.47 -32.69
C MET A 152 -0.41 -6.74 -32.34
N ASP A 153 -0.40 -5.42 -32.26
CA ASP A 153 0.75 -4.72 -31.66
C ASP A 153 0.67 -4.84 -30.13
N PRO A 154 1.65 -5.49 -29.47
CA PRO A 154 1.73 -5.50 -28.01
C PRO A 154 1.67 -4.09 -27.40
N SER A 155 2.13 -3.07 -28.12
CA SER A 155 2.06 -1.66 -27.69
C SER A 155 0.62 -1.17 -27.48
N TYR A 156 -0.31 -1.51 -28.38
CA TYR A 156 -1.72 -1.13 -28.26
C TYR A 156 -2.34 -1.70 -26.97
N ARG A 157 -2.12 -2.99 -26.70
CA ARG A 157 -2.64 -3.65 -25.49
C ARG A 157 -2.04 -3.05 -24.23
N VAL A 158 -0.73 -2.78 -24.21
CA VAL A 158 -0.07 -2.14 -23.07
C VAL A 158 -0.65 -0.75 -22.78
N ASN A 159 -0.85 0.08 -23.81
CA ASN A 159 -1.41 1.43 -23.64
C ASN A 159 -2.86 1.41 -23.14
N LEU A 160 -3.66 0.45 -23.60
CA LEU A 160 -5.02 0.27 -23.13
C LEU A 160 -5.09 -0.20 -21.66
N LEU A 161 -4.24 -1.15 -21.29
CA LEU A 161 -4.10 -1.59 -19.90
C LEU A 161 -3.60 -0.45 -19.01
N LYS A 162 -2.66 0.37 -19.50
CA LYS A 162 -2.14 1.53 -18.78
C LYS A 162 -3.24 2.55 -18.51
N CYS A 163 -4.01 2.92 -19.52
CA CYS A 163 -5.16 3.83 -19.37
C CYS A 163 -6.21 3.27 -18.39
N THR A 164 -6.46 1.96 -18.44
CA THR A 164 -7.38 1.31 -17.49
C THR A 164 -6.83 1.32 -16.06
N PHE A 165 -5.54 1.06 -15.88
CA PHE A 165 -4.88 1.11 -14.57
C PHE A 165 -4.88 2.52 -13.99
N GLU A 166 -4.56 3.54 -14.80
CA GLU A 166 -4.65 4.96 -14.41
C GLU A 166 -6.05 5.29 -13.87
N ALA A 167 -7.11 4.86 -14.57
CA ALA A 167 -8.49 5.10 -14.16
C ALA A 167 -8.85 4.43 -12.82
N ILE A 168 -8.51 3.14 -12.67
CA ILE A 168 -8.78 2.40 -11.43
C ILE A 168 -7.99 3.01 -10.26
N HIS A 169 -6.73 3.38 -10.51
CA HIS A 169 -5.88 3.97 -9.49
C HIS A 169 -6.36 5.37 -9.07
N ALA A 170 -6.80 6.20 -10.01
CA ALA A 170 -7.38 7.50 -9.71
C ALA A 170 -8.65 7.38 -8.85
N GLU A 171 -9.54 6.43 -9.19
CA GLU A 171 -10.75 6.15 -8.41
C GLU A 171 -10.42 5.63 -7.00
N TYR A 172 -9.46 4.70 -6.90
CA TYR A 172 -8.95 4.20 -5.63
C TYR A 172 -8.38 5.32 -4.75
N ASP A 173 -7.52 6.18 -5.29
CA ASP A 173 -6.85 7.24 -4.53
C ASP A 173 -7.87 8.31 -4.09
N ARG A 174 -8.85 8.68 -4.93
CA ARG A 174 -9.96 9.56 -4.51
C ARG A 174 -10.76 8.99 -3.33
N ILE A 175 -11.13 7.71 -3.41
CA ILE A 175 -11.89 7.04 -2.33
C ILE A 175 -11.02 6.93 -1.07
N SER A 176 -9.73 6.59 -1.20
CA SER A 176 -8.79 6.55 -0.07
C SER A 176 -8.68 7.90 0.61
N ARG A 177 -8.53 9.00 -0.15
CA ARG A 177 -8.47 10.36 0.40
C ARG A 177 -9.76 10.76 1.10
N ARG A 178 -10.92 10.43 0.52
CA ARG A 178 -12.23 10.70 1.13
C ARG A 178 -12.39 9.91 2.43
N TYR A 179 -11.98 8.64 2.45
CA TYR A 179 -11.98 7.81 3.65
C TYR A 179 -11.09 8.41 4.74
N ASP A 180 -9.83 8.77 4.41
CA ASP A 180 -8.89 9.37 5.36
C ASP A 180 -9.43 10.71 5.92
N GLN A 181 -10.09 11.53 5.08
CA GLN A 181 -10.73 12.77 5.54
C GLN A 181 -11.85 12.52 6.55
N LEU A 182 -12.76 11.60 6.23
CA LEU A 182 -13.88 11.25 7.10
C LEU A 182 -13.41 10.63 8.41
N PHE A 183 -12.41 9.75 8.35
CA PHE A 183 -11.81 9.13 9.53
C PHE A 183 -11.14 10.16 10.44
N ASN A 184 -10.40 11.12 9.87
CA ASN A 184 -9.83 12.23 10.66
C ASN A 184 -10.91 13.13 11.28
N GLN A 185 -12.02 13.36 10.59
CA GLN A 185 -13.18 14.09 11.12
C GLN A 185 -13.86 13.32 12.26
N GLN A 186 -14.05 12.01 12.11
CA GLN A 186 -14.60 11.11 13.13
C GLN A 186 -13.78 11.21 14.43
N LEU A 187 -12.45 11.12 14.32
CA LEU A 187 -11.57 11.18 15.47
C LEU A 187 -11.60 12.56 16.15
N SER A 188 -11.59 13.64 15.37
CA SER A 188 -11.71 15.01 15.90
C SER A 188 -13.04 15.24 16.62
N LEU A 189 -14.16 14.78 16.04
CA LEU A 189 -15.49 14.91 16.65
C LEU A 189 -15.63 14.04 17.89
N THR A 190 -15.00 12.87 17.92
CA THR A 190 -14.98 11.98 19.10
C THR A 190 -14.21 12.63 20.26
N GLU A 191 -13.08 13.29 19.99
CA GLU A 191 -12.34 14.07 20.98
C GLU A 191 -13.20 15.24 21.52
N GLU A 192 -13.89 15.96 20.63
CA GLU A 192 -14.79 17.05 21.01
C GLU A 192 -15.97 16.56 21.85
N TYR A 193 -16.59 15.44 21.45
CA TYR A 193 -17.66 14.76 22.17
C TYR A 193 -17.22 14.43 23.60
N ASN A 194 -16.09 13.75 23.76
CA ASN A 194 -15.56 13.36 25.07
C ASN A 194 -15.26 14.59 25.95
N ARG A 195 -14.73 15.67 25.37
CA ARG A 195 -14.49 16.92 26.10
C ARG A 195 -15.80 17.53 26.59
N LYS A 196 -16.79 17.66 25.71
CA LYS A 196 -18.09 18.24 26.07
C LYS A 196 -18.85 17.38 27.08
N GLN A 197 -18.77 16.05 26.97
CA GLN A 197 -19.36 15.13 27.93
C GLN A 197 -18.76 15.30 29.34
N ARG A 198 -17.43 15.46 29.45
CA ARG A 198 -16.79 15.77 30.75
C ARG A 198 -17.24 17.12 31.30
N THR A 199 -17.35 18.15 30.46
CA THR A 199 -17.83 19.46 30.89
C THR A 199 -19.29 19.42 31.34
N GLU A 200 -20.14 18.66 30.64
CA GLU A 200 -21.54 18.46 31.02
C GLU A 200 -21.64 17.73 32.38
N SER A 201 -20.86 16.67 32.60
CA SER A 201 -20.79 15.99 33.89
C SER A 201 -20.33 16.94 35.01
N ALA A 202 -19.35 17.82 34.73
CA ALA A 202 -18.88 18.81 35.70
C ALA A 202 -19.98 19.83 36.05
N TYR A 203 -20.82 20.25 35.08
CA TYR A 203 -21.99 21.08 35.38
C TYR A 203 -23.03 20.32 36.23
N ALA A 204 -23.28 19.04 35.93
CA ALA A 204 -24.20 18.21 36.69
C ALA A 204 -23.76 18.08 38.16
N ASP A 205 -22.46 17.89 38.40
CA ASP A 205 -21.91 17.80 39.76
C ASP A 205 -21.91 19.16 40.47
N ALA A 206 -21.64 20.25 39.75
CA ALA A 206 -21.75 21.60 40.30
C ALA A 206 -23.19 21.90 40.77
N LEU A 207 -24.20 21.56 39.97
CA LEU A 207 -25.61 21.74 40.33
C LEU A 207 -25.95 21.00 41.63
N LYS A 208 -25.52 19.74 41.79
CA LYS A 208 -25.72 18.99 43.04
C LYS A 208 -25.07 19.67 44.25
N ILE A 209 -23.91 20.28 44.08
CA ILE A 209 -23.23 21.01 45.17
C ILE A 209 -24.04 22.25 45.57
N PHE A 210 -24.55 23.02 44.59
CA PHE A 210 -25.40 24.18 44.86
C PHE A 210 -26.72 23.77 45.51
N GLU A 211 -27.40 22.72 45.01
CA GLU A 211 -28.63 22.18 45.60
C GLU A 211 -28.43 21.78 47.06
N ARG A 212 -27.35 21.04 47.38
CA ARG A 212 -27.01 20.68 48.76
C ARG A 212 -26.77 21.91 49.62
N LYS A 213 -26.02 22.90 49.11
CA LYS A 213 -25.68 24.10 49.88
C LYS A 213 -26.91 24.95 50.18
N ILE A 214 -27.80 25.10 49.21
CA ILE A 214 -29.09 25.77 49.39
C ILE A 214 -29.94 25.03 50.41
N GLY A 215 -29.96 23.68 50.35
CA GLY A 215 -30.63 22.84 51.35
C GLY A 215 -30.14 23.07 52.77
N GLU A 216 -28.82 23.04 52.98
CA GLU A 216 -28.17 23.31 54.28
C GLU A 216 -28.52 24.71 54.81
N LEU A 217 -28.47 25.75 53.96
CA LEU A 217 -28.82 27.11 54.37
C LEU A 217 -30.29 27.23 54.76
N LYS A 218 -31.21 26.59 54.01
CA LYS A 218 -32.63 26.57 54.32
C LYS A 218 -32.92 25.84 55.64
N THR A 219 -32.21 24.75 55.94
CA THR A 219 -32.34 24.05 57.23
C THR A 219 -31.86 24.90 58.39
N THR A 220 -30.71 25.60 58.27
CA THR A 220 -30.20 26.48 59.32
C THR A 220 -31.19 27.60 59.68
N ILE A 221 -31.80 28.24 58.67
CA ILE A 221 -32.82 29.28 58.89
C ILE A 221 -34.05 28.72 59.63
N SER A 222 -34.39 27.44 59.42
CA SER A 222 -35.57 26.81 60.02
C SER A 222 -35.33 26.25 61.43
N GLU A 223 -34.10 25.86 61.76
CA GLU A 223 -33.77 25.16 63.01
C GLU A 223 -33.25 26.09 64.12
N GLU A 224 -32.60 27.21 63.77
CA GLU A 224 -32.06 28.16 64.76
C GLU A 224 -33.09 29.25 65.13
N ASN A 225 -33.72 29.09 66.30
CA ASN A 225 -34.70 30.05 66.84
C ASN A 225 -34.09 31.34 67.41
N GLU A 226 -32.75 31.43 67.58
CA GLU A 226 -32.04 32.59 68.16
C GLU A 226 -31.37 33.50 67.11
N LEU A 227 -31.61 33.28 65.82
CA LEU A 227 -31.05 34.13 64.75
C LEU A 227 -31.62 35.55 64.80
N ASN A 228 -30.75 36.56 64.78
CA ASN A 228 -31.15 37.96 64.64
C ASN A 228 -31.77 38.22 63.26
N ASP A 229 -32.73 39.14 63.17
CA ASP A 229 -33.43 39.50 61.92
C ASP A 229 -32.46 39.89 60.79
N ARG A 230 -31.38 40.60 61.12
CA ARG A 230 -30.35 41.03 60.15
C ARG A 230 -29.58 39.85 59.54
N ASP A 231 -29.28 38.84 60.35
CA ASP A 231 -28.54 37.66 59.90
C ASP A 231 -29.45 36.77 59.05
N ARG A 232 -30.74 36.68 59.42
CA ARG A 232 -31.76 35.98 58.65
C ARG A 232 -31.98 36.60 57.27
N GLU A 233 -32.03 37.93 57.18
CA GLU A 233 -32.15 38.66 55.90
C GLU A 233 -30.89 38.46 55.02
N SER A 234 -29.70 38.51 55.62
CA SER A 234 -28.43 38.27 54.92
C SER A 234 -28.31 36.85 54.37
N LEU A 235 -28.76 35.84 55.13
CA LEU A 235 -28.80 34.44 54.68
C LEU A 235 -29.83 34.21 53.57
N THR A 236 -30.99 34.88 53.66
CA THR A 236 -32.04 34.80 52.63
C THR A 236 -31.54 35.38 51.30
N MET A 237 -30.89 36.55 51.33
CA MET A 237 -30.26 37.16 50.16
C MET A 237 -29.16 36.26 49.55
N ASN A 238 -28.40 35.55 50.39
CA ASN A 238 -27.41 34.58 49.91
C ASN A 238 -28.09 33.41 49.19
N ILE A 239 -29.17 32.85 49.75
CA ILE A 239 -29.94 31.78 49.10
C ILE A 239 -30.44 32.22 47.72
N GLU A 240 -31.02 33.42 47.61
CA GLU A 240 -31.51 33.95 46.33
C GLU A 240 -30.37 34.04 45.28
N LEU A 241 -29.19 34.54 45.68
CA LEU A 241 -28.03 34.62 44.79
C LEU A 241 -27.52 33.24 44.36
N GLN A 242 -27.56 32.24 45.24
CA GLN A 242 -27.17 30.86 44.92
C GLN A 242 -28.19 30.20 43.98
N GLU A 243 -29.49 30.48 44.15
CA GLU A 243 -30.56 29.98 43.27
C GLU A 243 -30.44 30.57 41.85
N GLU A 244 -30.18 31.88 41.73
CA GLU A 244 -29.91 32.53 40.43
C GLU A 244 -28.71 31.88 39.73
N ARG A 245 -27.62 31.67 40.47
CA ARG A 245 -26.41 31.05 39.92
C ARG A 245 -26.64 29.60 39.49
N MET A 246 -27.45 28.85 40.25
CA MET A 246 -27.85 27.49 39.90
C MET A 246 -28.66 27.45 38.60
N GLU A 247 -29.57 28.41 38.39
CA GLU A 247 -30.35 28.53 37.15
C GLU A 247 -29.44 28.80 35.93
N GLU A 248 -28.46 29.70 36.07
CA GLU A 248 -27.48 29.98 35.01
C GLU A 248 -26.68 28.73 34.60
N ILE A 249 -26.20 27.96 35.60
CA ILE A 249 -25.46 26.71 35.35
C ILE A 249 -26.38 25.68 34.70
N GLY A 250 -27.65 25.59 35.12
CA GLY A 250 -28.65 24.71 34.51
C GLY A 250 -28.88 25.03 33.03
N LYS A 251 -29.02 26.33 32.69
CA LYS A 251 -29.09 26.78 31.29
C LYS A 251 -27.84 26.39 30.50
N ALA A 252 -26.65 26.60 31.05
CA ALA A 252 -25.40 26.19 30.41
C ALA A 252 -25.31 24.67 30.17
N GLN A 253 -25.77 23.86 31.13
CA GLN A 253 -25.82 22.40 31.00
C GLN A 253 -26.76 21.96 29.87
N THR A 254 -27.97 22.53 29.77
CA THR A 254 -28.92 22.18 28.70
C THR A 254 -28.39 22.51 27.30
N LEU A 255 -27.74 23.67 27.14
CA LEU A 255 -27.06 24.04 25.89
C LEU A 255 -25.92 23.06 25.56
N MET A 256 -25.15 22.63 26.56
CA MET A 256 -24.09 21.63 26.36
C MET A 256 -24.65 20.28 25.91
N LYS A 257 -25.75 19.80 26.52
CA LYS A 257 -26.44 18.57 26.10
C LYS A 257 -26.92 18.64 24.66
N ALA A 258 -27.54 19.74 24.24
CA ALA A 258 -27.96 19.94 22.85
C ALA A 258 -26.76 19.92 21.89
N ALA A 259 -25.62 20.51 22.28
CA ALA A 259 -24.39 20.45 21.48
C ALA A 259 -23.81 19.03 21.35
N ILE A 260 -23.90 18.21 22.42
CA ILE A 260 -23.48 16.80 22.40
C ILE A 260 -24.34 16.00 21.40
N GLN A 261 -25.67 16.15 21.44
CA GLN A 261 -26.58 15.47 20.50
C GLN A 261 -26.28 15.79 19.03
N ASN A 262 -25.95 17.05 18.72
CA ASN A 262 -25.57 17.44 17.36
C ASN A 262 -24.26 16.76 16.89
N ILE A 263 -23.31 16.54 17.80
CA ILE A 263 -22.06 15.83 17.49
C ILE A 263 -22.36 14.34 17.28
N GLU A 264 -23.21 13.72 18.09
CA GLU A 264 -23.61 12.31 17.92
C GLU A 264 -24.24 12.05 16.55
N ILE A 265 -25.17 12.92 16.11
CA ILE A 265 -25.79 12.83 14.78
C ILE A 265 -24.74 12.95 13.68
N SER A 266 -23.74 13.82 13.86
CA SER A 266 -22.67 14.01 12.88
C SER A 266 -21.73 12.80 12.84
N LEU A 267 -21.39 12.23 14.00
CA LEU A 267 -20.60 10.99 14.10
C LEU A 267 -21.31 9.81 13.44
N GLN A 268 -22.62 9.67 13.66
CA GLN A 268 -23.41 8.61 13.02
C GLN A 268 -23.35 8.70 11.49
N LYS A 269 -23.56 9.90 10.92
CA LYS A 269 -23.47 10.12 9.47
C LYS A 269 -22.10 9.76 8.90
N ILE A 270 -21.02 10.12 9.61
CA ILE A 270 -19.65 9.79 9.19
C ILE A 270 -19.42 8.28 9.26
N ASN A 271 -19.89 7.61 10.31
CA ASN A 271 -19.77 6.16 10.45
C ASN A 271 -20.49 5.40 9.32
N ASP A 272 -21.68 5.85 8.96
CA ASP A 272 -22.46 5.25 7.86
C ASP A 272 -21.74 5.42 6.51
N GLU A 273 -21.14 6.60 6.26
CA GLU A 273 -20.36 6.85 5.04
C GLU A 273 -19.07 6.00 5.01
N LEU A 274 -18.35 5.89 6.13
CA LEU A 274 -17.16 5.04 6.27
C LEU A 274 -17.49 3.56 6.02
N ALA A 275 -18.59 3.06 6.61
CA ALA A 275 -19.06 1.69 6.43
C ALA A 275 -19.38 1.38 4.96
N ARG A 276 -19.92 2.37 4.22
CA ARG A 276 -20.20 2.24 2.78
C ARG A 276 -18.93 2.25 1.93
N LEU A 277 -17.93 3.08 2.26
CA LEU A 277 -16.71 3.23 1.46
C LEU A 277 -15.70 2.09 1.65
N LYS A 278 -15.62 1.51 2.85
CA LYS A 278 -14.68 0.44 3.21
C LYS A 278 -14.66 -0.76 2.23
N PRO A 279 -15.80 -1.39 1.87
CA PRO A 279 -15.80 -2.50 0.92
C PRO A 279 -15.39 -2.07 -0.50
N SER A 280 -15.75 -0.86 -0.92
CA SER A 280 -15.38 -0.31 -2.22
C SER A 280 -13.88 -0.10 -2.34
N LEU A 281 -13.26 0.44 -1.28
CA LEU A 281 -11.81 0.64 -1.19
C LEU A 281 -11.06 -0.69 -1.32
N LEU A 282 -11.50 -1.74 -0.61
CA LEU A 282 -10.90 -3.07 -0.68
C LEU A 282 -11.01 -3.69 -2.08
N ASN A 283 -12.19 -3.58 -2.72
CA ASN A 283 -12.40 -4.11 -4.07
C ASN A 283 -11.51 -3.38 -5.10
N LEU A 284 -11.43 -2.04 -5.02
CA LEU A 284 -10.57 -1.25 -5.89
C LEU A 284 -9.08 -1.54 -5.66
N HIS A 285 -8.66 -1.76 -4.42
CA HIS A 285 -7.30 -2.20 -4.11
C HIS A 285 -6.97 -3.53 -4.80
N LYS A 286 -7.85 -4.53 -4.68
CA LYS A 286 -7.69 -5.83 -5.36
C LYS A 286 -7.65 -5.67 -6.89
N LYS A 287 -8.46 -4.78 -7.45
CA LYS A 287 -8.43 -4.46 -8.89
C LYS A 287 -7.12 -3.78 -9.30
N CYS A 288 -6.60 -2.83 -8.52
CA CYS A 288 -5.31 -2.18 -8.77
C CYS A 288 -4.18 -3.21 -8.87
N GLU A 289 -4.07 -4.11 -7.90
CA GLU A 289 -3.04 -5.17 -7.89
C GLU A 289 -3.20 -6.12 -9.09
N LYS A 290 -4.43 -6.59 -9.37
CA LYS A 290 -4.70 -7.45 -10.53
C LYS A 290 -4.27 -6.82 -11.86
N TYR A 291 -4.55 -5.53 -12.07
CA TYR A 291 -4.19 -4.85 -13.32
C TYR A 291 -2.70 -4.48 -13.38
N ARG A 292 -2.07 -4.24 -12.23
CA ARG A 292 -0.62 -4.11 -12.10
C ARG A 292 0.09 -5.39 -12.53
N ASP A 293 -0.36 -6.54 -12.03
CA ASP A 293 0.22 -7.85 -12.39
C ASP A 293 0.04 -8.14 -13.88
N LYS A 294 -1.15 -7.86 -14.42
CA LYS A 294 -1.45 -8.02 -15.85
C LYS A 294 -0.57 -7.12 -16.74
N LEU A 295 -0.22 -5.91 -16.27
CA LEU A 295 0.71 -5.02 -16.99
C LEU A 295 2.14 -5.58 -17.03
N PHE A 296 2.60 -6.20 -15.92
CA PHE A 296 3.91 -6.86 -15.90
C PHE A 296 3.94 -8.11 -16.78
N GLU A 297 2.86 -8.89 -16.79
CA GLU A 297 2.71 -10.10 -17.61
C GLU A 297 2.69 -9.78 -19.11
N VAL A 298 1.80 -8.87 -19.54
CA VAL A 298 1.62 -8.52 -20.96
C VAL A 298 2.84 -7.79 -21.54
N SER A 299 3.61 -7.09 -20.71
CA SER A 299 4.81 -6.39 -21.17
C SER A 299 6.04 -7.28 -21.38
N LYS A 300 5.98 -8.60 -21.09
CA LYS A 300 7.16 -9.49 -21.04
C LYS A 300 8.33 -8.82 -20.28
N GLN A 301 8.03 -8.16 -19.16
CA GLN A 301 8.98 -7.37 -18.33
C GLN A 301 9.55 -6.06 -18.97
N LYS A 302 9.00 -5.56 -20.08
CA LYS A 302 9.43 -4.26 -20.66
C LYS A 302 8.94 -3.03 -19.88
N VAL A 303 7.89 -3.16 -19.07
CA VAL A 303 7.46 -2.10 -18.15
C VAL A 303 8.19 -2.30 -16.83
N THR A 304 9.06 -1.36 -16.47
CA THR A 304 9.81 -1.40 -15.22
C THR A 304 8.94 -0.97 -14.03
N HIS A 305 9.21 -1.48 -12.82
CA HIS A 305 8.57 -0.99 -11.59
C HIS A 305 8.65 0.54 -11.48
N ALA A 306 9.80 1.13 -11.85
CA ALA A 306 9.99 2.58 -11.85
C ALA A 306 9.04 3.33 -12.81
N GLN A 307 8.66 2.75 -13.95
CA GLN A 307 7.69 3.38 -14.86
C GLN A 307 6.26 3.31 -14.30
N LEU A 308 5.91 2.23 -13.60
CA LEU A 308 4.61 2.09 -12.95
C LEU A 308 4.51 2.98 -11.71
N ASP A 309 5.56 3.06 -10.89
CA ASP A 309 5.62 3.96 -9.73
C ASP A 309 5.54 5.41 -10.17
N ARG A 310 6.22 5.76 -11.28
CA ARG A 310 6.09 7.07 -11.92
C ARG A 310 4.66 7.39 -12.36
N LEU A 311 3.91 6.38 -12.78
CA LEU A 311 2.53 6.53 -13.22
C LEU A 311 1.57 6.75 -12.05
N VAL A 312 1.70 5.91 -11.02
CA VAL A 312 1.01 6.05 -9.73
C VAL A 312 1.26 7.45 -9.16
N GLN A 313 2.53 7.85 -9.11
CA GLN A 313 2.91 9.16 -8.59
C GLN A 313 2.31 10.32 -9.39
N SER A 314 2.29 10.25 -10.73
CA SER A 314 1.70 11.33 -11.54
C SER A 314 0.19 11.43 -11.34
N VAL A 315 -0.52 10.30 -11.19
CA VAL A 315 -1.96 10.30 -10.92
C VAL A 315 -2.24 10.89 -9.53
N SER A 316 -1.50 10.47 -8.50
CA SER A 316 -1.67 11.01 -7.15
C SER A 316 -1.36 12.52 -7.09
N LEU A 317 -0.33 13.00 -7.78
CA LEU A 317 -0.03 14.43 -7.85
C LEU A 317 -1.12 15.22 -8.60
N ALA A 318 -1.64 14.69 -9.71
CA ALA A 318 -2.76 15.31 -10.41
C ALA A 318 -3.99 15.47 -9.49
N LEU A 319 -4.27 14.44 -8.69
CA LEU A 319 -5.35 14.46 -7.69
C LEU A 319 -5.10 15.44 -6.53
N ASP A 320 -3.85 15.80 -6.21
CA ASP A 320 -3.57 16.81 -5.18
C ASP A 320 -4.04 18.21 -5.61
N SER A 321 -4.01 18.47 -6.92
CA SER A 321 -4.49 19.71 -7.53
C SER A 321 -5.98 19.67 -7.93
N GLU A 322 -6.66 18.53 -7.77
CA GLU A 322 -8.06 18.35 -8.18
C GLU A 322 -9.02 19.13 -7.25
N PRO A 323 -9.94 19.96 -7.79
CA PRO A 323 -10.94 20.65 -6.97
C PRO A 323 -11.87 19.66 -6.25
N SER A 324 -12.21 19.95 -4.98
CA SER A 324 -13.07 19.08 -4.16
C SER A 324 -14.47 18.87 -4.76
N THR A 325 -14.99 19.87 -5.48
CA THR A 325 -16.25 19.79 -6.22
C THR A 325 -16.17 18.76 -7.34
N LEU A 326 -15.06 18.73 -8.08
CA LEU A 326 -14.82 17.77 -9.15
C LEU A 326 -14.64 16.35 -8.61
N SER A 327 -13.87 16.16 -7.53
CA SER A 327 -13.73 14.85 -6.88
C SER A 327 -15.07 14.30 -6.43
N THR A 328 -15.91 15.13 -5.81
CA THR A 328 -17.26 14.73 -5.34
C THR A 328 -18.18 14.37 -6.51
N PHE A 329 -18.09 15.11 -7.62
CA PHE A 329 -18.85 14.83 -8.83
C PHE A 329 -18.44 13.49 -9.46
N LEU A 330 -17.14 13.25 -9.63
CA LEU A 330 -16.61 12.01 -10.21
C LEU A 330 -16.91 10.77 -9.35
N LEU A 331 -16.96 10.91 -8.03
CA LEU A 331 -17.36 9.82 -7.12
C LEU A 331 -18.85 9.45 -7.22
N ARG A 332 -19.70 10.37 -7.70
CA ARG A 332 -21.15 10.12 -7.87
C ARG A 332 -21.48 9.52 -9.24
N ILE A 333 -20.65 9.74 -10.24
CA ILE A 333 -20.87 9.24 -11.59
C ILE A 333 -20.47 7.77 -11.67
N SER A 334 -21.44 6.89 -11.94
CA SER A 334 -21.21 5.49 -12.25
C SER A 334 -21.61 5.20 -13.69
N LEU A 335 -20.66 4.74 -14.50
CA LEU A 335 -20.89 4.37 -15.89
C LEU A 335 -20.82 2.84 -16.07
N PRO A 336 -21.73 2.23 -16.85
CA PRO A 336 -21.68 0.80 -17.13
C PRO A 336 -20.36 0.38 -17.79
N ILE A 337 -19.62 -0.52 -17.14
CA ILE A 337 -18.29 -0.96 -17.59
C ILE A 337 -18.34 -1.57 -18.99
N SER A 338 -19.43 -2.26 -19.35
CA SER A 338 -19.60 -2.88 -20.67
C SER A 338 -19.63 -1.88 -21.83
N LYS A 339 -20.16 -0.67 -21.59
CA LYS A 339 -20.29 0.38 -22.62
C LYS A 339 -19.13 1.38 -22.57
N TRP A 340 -18.59 1.65 -21.39
CA TRP A 340 -17.66 2.76 -21.14
C TRP A 340 -16.21 2.35 -20.87
N CYS A 341 -15.88 1.08 -21.13
CA CYS A 341 -14.52 0.57 -21.06
C CYS A 341 -13.55 1.39 -21.94
N CYS A 342 -12.26 1.49 -21.58
CA CYS A 342 -11.29 2.20 -22.43
C CYS A 342 -11.28 1.65 -23.87
N GLU A 343 -11.49 0.35 -24.07
CA GLU A 343 -11.52 -0.29 -25.41
C GLU A 343 -12.74 0.12 -26.24
N CYS A 344 -13.74 0.74 -25.62
CA CYS A 344 -15.01 1.09 -26.21
C CYS A 344 -14.94 2.48 -26.89
N TRP A 345 -13.94 3.31 -26.53
CA TRP A 345 -13.78 4.66 -27.06
C TRP A 345 -12.32 5.05 -27.39
N LEU A 346 -11.30 4.31 -26.94
CA LEU A 346 -9.89 4.61 -27.22
C LEU A 346 -9.33 3.73 -28.34
N TRP A 347 -8.91 4.34 -29.45
CA TRP A 347 -8.25 3.68 -30.56
C TRP A 347 -6.82 4.20 -30.76
N HIS A 348 -5.85 3.61 -30.05
CA HIS A 348 -4.46 4.06 -30.05
C HIS A 348 -3.72 3.99 -31.40
N GLN A 349 -4.21 3.20 -32.37
CA GLN A 349 -3.56 3.03 -33.68
C GLN A 349 -4.32 3.69 -34.84
N ALA A 350 -5.47 4.32 -34.57
CA ALA A 350 -6.27 4.95 -35.63
C ALA A 350 -5.59 6.20 -36.19
N THR A 351 -5.61 6.30 -37.52
CA THR A 351 -5.39 7.57 -38.20
C THR A 351 -6.62 8.47 -38.08
N LYS A 352 -6.44 9.77 -38.39
CA LYS A 352 -7.55 10.73 -38.44
C LYS A 352 -8.66 10.27 -39.38
N ASP A 353 -8.30 9.83 -40.59
CA ASP A 353 -9.29 9.49 -41.61
C ASP A 353 -10.05 8.20 -41.27
N GLU A 354 -9.39 7.19 -40.68
CA GLU A 354 -10.05 5.97 -40.20
C GLU A 354 -11.06 6.28 -39.08
N SER A 355 -10.70 7.14 -38.13
CA SER A 355 -11.60 7.52 -37.04
C SER A 355 -12.83 8.27 -37.52
N ILE A 356 -12.66 9.23 -38.44
CA ILE A 356 -13.76 9.99 -39.02
C ILE A 356 -14.65 9.09 -39.89
N SER A 357 -14.04 8.20 -40.69
CA SER A 357 -14.76 7.24 -41.51
C SER A 357 -15.64 6.31 -40.67
N LEU A 358 -15.12 5.81 -39.54
CA LEU A 358 -15.88 4.98 -38.61
C LEU A 358 -17.08 5.73 -38.01
N ILE A 359 -16.88 6.95 -37.52
CA ILE A 359 -17.97 7.75 -36.94
C ILE A 359 -19.04 8.03 -38.02
N ARG A 360 -18.65 8.43 -39.23
CA ARG A 360 -19.60 8.64 -40.35
C ARG A 360 -20.35 7.37 -40.74
N SER A 361 -19.68 6.21 -40.71
CA SER A 361 -20.35 4.92 -40.94
C SER A 361 -21.42 4.65 -39.88
N LEU A 362 -21.16 4.98 -38.61
CA LEU A 362 -22.13 4.79 -37.54
C LEU A 362 -23.27 5.80 -37.62
N MET A 363 -23.00 7.05 -37.98
CA MET A 363 -24.04 8.08 -38.17
C MET A 363 -25.08 7.64 -39.21
N LYS A 364 -24.63 7.09 -40.35
CA LYS A 364 -25.52 6.53 -41.39
C LYS A 364 -26.39 5.36 -40.88
N ASP A 365 -25.88 4.56 -39.95
CA ASP A 365 -26.66 3.48 -39.34
C ASP A 365 -27.77 4.04 -38.43
N PHE A 366 -27.50 5.15 -37.73
CA PHE A 366 -28.45 5.81 -36.83
C PHE A 366 -29.53 6.63 -37.56
N ASP A 367 -29.19 7.23 -38.71
CA ASP A 367 -30.14 7.92 -39.60
C ASP A 367 -31.30 6.99 -40.04
N ASN A 368 -31.01 5.71 -40.25
CA ASN A 368 -32.01 4.70 -40.59
C ASN A 368 -32.93 4.31 -39.40
N SER A 369 -32.63 4.77 -38.18
CA SER A 369 -33.30 4.39 -36.94
C SER A 369 -33.98 5.55 -36.19
N ASN A 370 -34.05 6.74 -36.78
CA ASN A 370 -34.57 7.99 -36.17
C ASN A 370 -33.92 8.37 -34.83
N ALA A 371 -32.69 7.92 -34.57
CA ALA A 371 -31.97 8.22 -33.35
C ALA A 371 -30.91 9.31 -33.58
N SER A 372 -30.74 10.18 -32.58
CA SER A 372 -29.79 11.30 -32.64
C SER A 372 -28.37 10.81 -32.95
N THR A 373 -27.77 11.38 -34.00
CA THR A 373 -26.38 11.12 -34.41
C THR A 373 -25.38 11.91 -33.57
N ASP A 374 -25.84 12.89 -32.77
CA ASP A 374 -24.99 13.71 -31.92
C ASP A 374 -24.34 12.91 -30.78
N GLY A 375 -23.08 13.22 -30.47
CA GLY A 375 -22.36 12.67 -29.31
C GLY A 375 -21.78 11.27 -29.51
N ILE A 376 -21.68 10.77 -30.75
CA ILE A 376 -20.87 9.59 -31.09
C ILE A 376 -19.42 10.02 -31.09
N PHE A 377 -18.57 9.34 -30.31
CA PHE A 377 -17.20 9.79 -30.09
C PHE A 377 -16.16 8.68 -30.10
N LEU A 378 -14.92 9.09 -30.39
CA LEU A 378 -13.71 8.28 -30.35
C LEU A 378 -12.51 9.13 -29.93
N ILE A 379 -11.61 8.59 -29.12
CA ILE A 379 -10.33 9.21 -28.78
C ILE A 379 -9.20 8.41 -29.42
N ARG A 380 -8.23 9.11 -30.02
CA ARG A 380 -7.02 8.53 -30.63
C ARG A 380 -5.80 9.41 -30.36
N PRO A 381 -4.56 8.93 -30.54
CA PRO A 381 -3.38 9.78 -30.53
C PRO A 381 -3.43 10.81 -31.66
N SER A 382 -2.91 12.00 -31.38
CA SER A 382 -2.86 13.09 -32.35
C SER A 382 -1.77 12.84 -33.38
N SER A 383 -2.14 12.93 -34.66
CA SER A 383 -1.20 12.86 -35.79
C SER A 383 -0.44 14.17 -35.99
N SER A 384 -0.95 15.29 -35.44
CA SER A 384 -0.38 16.62 -35.62
C SER A 384 0.55 17.05 -34.48
N ARG A 385 0.42 16.47 -33.28
CA ARG A 385 1.28 16.76 -32.12
C ARG A 385 1.60 15.51 -31.33
N VAL A 386 2.89 15.18 -31.23
CA VAL A 386 3.37 14.02 -30.47
C VAL A 386 3.05 14.19 -28.99
N GLY A 387 2.50 13.15 -28.37
CA GLY A 387 2.12 13.15 -26.94
C GLY A 387 0.73 13.71 -26.62
N PHE A 388 -0.01 14.18 -27.63
CA PHE A 388 -1.40 14.65 -27.48
C PHE A 388 -2.38 13.58 -27.94
N TYR A 389 -3.62 13.68 -27.47
CA TYR A 389 -4.76 12.91 -27.97
C TYR A 389 -5.68 13.83 -28.79
N ALA A 390 -6.50 13.24 -29.64
CA ALA A 390 -7.55 13.89 -30.40
C ALA A 390 -8.89 13.18 -30.11
N LEU A 391 -9.88 13.96 -29.67
CA LEU A 391 -11.28 13.56 -29.56
C LEU A 391 -11.98 13.85 -30.88
N GLU A 392 -12.50 12.83 -31.52
CA GLU A 392 -13.40 12.94 -32.66
C GLU A 392 -14.83 12.76 -32.16
N ILE A 393 -15.72 13.72 -32.45
CA ILE A 393 -17.12 13.72 -31.98
C ILE A 393 -18.08 14.18 -33.08
N SER A 394 -19.24 13.52 -33.19
CA SER A 394 -20.31 13.93 -34.09
C SER A 394 -21.22 15.01 -33.47
N LYS A 395 -21.54 16.04 -34.26
CA LYS A 395 -22.53 17.07 -33.94
C LYS A 395 -23.08 17.68 -35.22
N ASN A 396 -24.40 17.82 -35.33
CA ASN A 396 -25.07 18.45 -36.48
C ASN A 396 -24.58 17.86 -37.83
N ASP A 397 -24.60 16.54 -37.94
CA ASP A 397 -24.14 15.75 -39.11
C ASP A 397 -22.68 15.95 -39.54
N ASN A 398 -21.88 16.63 -38.72
CA ASN A 398 -20.46 16.83 -38.93
C ASN A 398 -19.63 16.12 -37.85
N VAL A 399 -18.38 15.78 -38.19
CA VAL A 399 -17.41 15.23 -37.24
C VAL A 399 -16.38 16.30 -36.92
N HIS A 400 -16.24 16.61 -35.64
CA HIS A 400 -15.30 17.61 -35.13
C HIS A 400 -14.13 16.94 -34.42
N SER A 401 -12.92 17.48 -34.63
CA SER A 401 -11.70 17.04 -33.98
C SER A 401 -11.25 18.05 -32.92
N CYS A 402 -11.13 17.63 -31.66
CA CYS A 402 -10.66 18.44 -30.55
C CYS A 402 -9.36 17.88 -29.95
N LEU A 403 -8.40 18.74 -29.63
CA LEU A 403 -7.10 18.31 -29.11
C LEU A 403 -7.13 18.21 -27.57
N ILE A 404 -6.73 17.05 -27.05
CA ILE A 404 -6.56 16.78 -25.63
C ILE A 404 -5.06 16.72 -25.33
N GLU A 405 -4.63 17.47 -24.32
CA GLU A 405 -3.25 17.49 -23.86
C GLU A 405 -3.11 16.78 -22.52
N TYR A 406 -1.94 16.20 -22.30
CA TYR A 406 -1.53 15.69 -21.00
C TYR A 406 -0.39 16.57 -20.46
N ARG A 407 -0.61 17.17 -19.29
CA ARG A 407 0.41 17.95 -18.56
C ARG A 407 0.94 17.10 -17.43
N ASP A 408 2.24 16.83 -17.41
CA ASP A 408 2.85 16.03 -16.34
C ASP A 408 3.02 16.89 -15.07
N PRO A 409 2.29 16.58 -13.97
CA PRO A 409 2.31 17.39 -12.74
C PRO A 409 3.68 17.44 -12.04
N ARG A 410 4.62 16.55 -12.42
CA ARG A 410 5.98 16.56 -11.87
C ARG A 410 6.87 17.62 -12.51
N THR A 411 6.49 18.11 -13.68
CA THR A 411 7.28 19.05 -14.48
C THR A 411 6.72 20.46 -14.46
N THR A 412 5.47 20.63 -14.03
CA THR A 412 4.80 21.93 -13.90
C THR A 412 5.20 22.61 -12.59
N ILE A 413 5.34 23.94 -12.64
CA ILE A 413 5.82 24.76 -11.51
C ILE A 413 4.80 24.79 -10.36
N ASP A 414 3.51 24.73 -10.71
CA ASP A 414 2.37 24.74 -9.81
C ASP A 414 1.91 23.33 -9.40
N HIS A 415 2.60 22.29 -9.87
CA HIS A 415 2.22 20.88 -9.72
C HIS A 415 0.80 20.54 -10.22
N SER A 416 0.18 21.43 -11.01
CA SER A 416 -1.08 21.13 -11.67
C SER A 416 -0.81 20.28 -12.90
N GLY A 417 -1.55 19.18 -13.06
CA GLY A 417 -1.30 18.25 -14.15
C GLY A 417 -2.44 17.27 -14.34
N GLY A 418 -2.46 16.62 -15.50
CA GLY A 418 -3.56 15.75 -15.93
C GLY A 418 -3.92 15.96 -17.39
N TYR A 419 -5.04 15.35 -17.77
CA TYR A 419 -5.63 15.41 -19.11
C TYR A 419 -6.64 16.55 -19.20
N GLY A 420 -6.64 17.32 -20.28
CA GLY A 420 -7.63 18.36 -20.51
C GLY A 420 -7.61 18.85 -21.96
N PHE A 421 -8.56 19.69 -22.34
CA PHE A 421 -8.45 20.38 -23.63
C PHE A 421 -7.27 21.35 -23.61
N ALA A 422 -6.63 21.50 -24.77
CA ALA A 422 -5.51 22.44 -24.91
C ALA A 422 -5.90 23.84 -24.40
N GLN A 423 -5.02 24.45 -23.61
CA GLN A 423 -5.18 25.81 -23.04
C GLN A 423 -6.29 25.97 -21.99
N THR A 424 -6.87 24.89 -21.48
CA THR A 424 -7.86 24.95 -20.40
C THR A 424 -7.23 24.81 -19.01
N GLN A 425 -7.92 25.28 -17.98
CA GLN A 425 -7.51 25.09 -16.58
C GLN A 425 -8.13 23.84 -15.94
N MET A 426 -9.12 23.23 -16.61
CA MET A 426 -9.76 22.01 -16.10
C MET A 426 -8.96 20.79 -16.56
N LEU A 427 -8.31 20.14 -15.60
CA LEU A 427 -7.47 18.95 -15.79
C LEU A 427 -8.03 17.76 -15.01
N PHE A 428 -7.87 16.58 -15.58
CA PHE A 428 -8.36 15.31 -15.03
C PHE A 428 -7.19 14.36 -14.76
N ALA A 429 -7.21 13.68 -13.61
CA ALA A 429 -6.12 12.77 -13.23
C ALA A 429 -5.94 11.58 -14.18
N SER A 430 -6.99 11.15 -14.87
CA SER A 430 -6.93 10.12 -15.90
C SER A 430 -7.77 10.48 -17.12
N LEU A 431 -7.44 9.88 -18.27
CA LEU A 431 -8.23 10.07 -19.49
C LEU A 431 -9.66 9.49 -19.35
N MET A 432 -9.86 8.50 -18.48
CA MET A 432 -11.19 7.99 -18.15
C MET A 432 -12.00 9.02 -17.34
N ASP A 433 -11.38 9.76 -16.43
CA ASP A 433 -12.07 10.80 -15.67
C ASP A 433 -12.54 11.95 -16.57
N PHE A 434 -11.73 12.30 -17.58
CA PHE A 434 -12.14 13.22 -18.65
C PHE A 434 -13.41 12.70 -19.36
N VAL A 435 -13.43 11.43 -19.78
CA VAL A 435 -14.60 10.84 -20.46
C VAL A 435 -15.81 10.77 -19.53
N ARG A 436 -15.61 10.40 -18.25
CA ARG A 436 -16.66 10.35 -17.23
C ARG A 436 -17.30 11.73 -17.03
N TYR A 437 -16.49 12.78 -16.93
CA TYR A 437 -16.99 14.14 -16.77
C TYR A 437 -17.82 14.59 -17.98
N TYR A 438 -17.26 14.52 -19.20
CA TYR A 438 -17.97 14.96 -20.41
C TYR A 438 -19.07 14.00 -20.87
N SER A 439 -19.23 12.83 -20.24
CA SER A 439 -20.44 12.02 -20.41
C SER A 439 -21.68 12.66 -19.78
N ALA A 440 -21.49 13.53 -18.79
CA ALA A 440 -22.56 14.24 -18.09
C ALA A 440 -22.60 15.74 -18.43
N VAL A 441 -21.46 16.34 -18.81
CA VAL A 441 -21.33 17.78 -19.07
C VAL A 441 -21.11 18.05 -20.56
N PRO A 442 -21.91 18.93 -21.21
CA PRO A 442 -21.70 19.30 -22.61
C PRO A 442 -20.37 20.03 -22.85
N LEU A 443 -19.85 19.89 -24.07
CA LEU A 443 -18.56 20.47 -24.49
C LEU A 443 -18.62 21.98 -24.84
N LYS A 444 -19.77 22.63 -24.60
CA LYS A 444 -20.07 24.03 -24.97
C LYS A 444 -19.07 25.04 -24.41
N GLU A 445 -18.53 24.78 -23.21
CA GLU A 445 -17.54 25.65 -22.56
C GLU A 445 -16.22 25.73 -23.32
N HIS A 446 -15.90 24.72 -24.14
CA HIS A 446 -14.67 24.65 -24.92
C HIS A 446 -14.89 24.98 -26.40
N ASN A 447 -16.06 24.65 -26.91
CA ASN A 447 -16.45 24.96 -28.28
C ASN A 447 -17.96 25.16 -28.33
N SER A 448 -18.41 26.38 -28.64
CA SER A 448 -19.83 26.75 -28.70
C SER A 448 -20.63 25.94 -29.72
N VAL A 449 -19.97 25.37 -30.73
CA VAL A 449 -20.58 24.46 -31.73
C VAL A 449 -20.87 23.09 -31.12
N LEU A 450 -20.06 22.65 -30.14
CA LEU A 450 -20.15 21.35 -29.49
C LEU A 450 -21.03 21.40 -28.23
N ASP A 451 -22.30 21.79 -28.39
CA ASP A 451 -23.30 21.70 -27.32
C ASP A 451 -23.89 20.28 -27.23
N THR A 452 -23.02 19.31 -26.95
CA THR A 452 -23.40 17.91 -26.71
C THR A 452 -22.43 17.25 -25.73
N PRO A 453 -22.89 16.39 -24.83
CA PRO A 453 -22.01 15.50 -24.07
C PRO A 453 -21.51 14.33 -24.94
N LEU A 454 -20.60 13.55 -24.39
CA LEU A 454 -20.19 12.25 -24.92
C LEU A 454 -21.31 11.23 -24.62
N ILE A 455 -21.91 10.63 -25.65
CA ILE A 455 -23.12 9.78 -25.48
C ILE A 455 -22.83 8.33 -25.89
N THR A 456 -22.18 8.16 -27.05
CA THR A 456 -22.03 6.84 -27.70
C THR A 456 -20.56 6.57 -28.04
N PRO A 457 -19.89 5.69 -27.28
CA PRO A 457 -18.55 5.18 -27.62
C PRO A 457 -18.57 4.43 -28.96
N ALA A 458 -17.83 4.92 -29.96
CA ALA A 458 -17.89 4.39 -31.33
C ALA A 458 -17.49 2.91 -31.44
N LEU A 459 -16.43 2.48 -30.75
CA LEU A 459 -15.96 1.08 -30.81
C LEU A 459 -16.89 0.13 -30.04
N GLY A 460 -17.49 0.60 -28.95
CA GLY A 460 -18.50 -0.16 -28.21
C GLY A 460 -19.73 -0.47 -29.06
N GLN A 461 -20.20 0.52 -29.82
CA GLN A 461 -21.32 0.35 -30.74
C GLN A 461 -20.98 -0.62 -31.89
N LEU A 462 -19.75 -0.55 -32.41
CA LEU A 462 -19.27 -1.48 -33.44
C LEU A 462 -19.24 -2.93 -32.93
N LYS A 463 -18.80 -3.17 -31.68
CA LYS A 463 -18.82 -4.50 -31.05
C LYS A 463 -20.25 -5.05 -30.98
N HIS A 464 -21.20 -4.26 -30.50
CA HIS A 464 -22.61 -4.67 -30.43
C HIS A 464 -23.25 -4.93 -31.80
N ARG A 465 -22.87 -4.16 -32.85
CA ARG A 465 -23.32 -4.43 -34.23
C ARG A 465 -22.87 -5.82 -34.70
N LYS A 466 -21.61 -6.18 -34.48
CA LYS A 466 -21.07 -7.51 -34.85
C LYS A 466 -21.71 -8.63 -34.04
N GLU A 467 -21.96 -8.43 -32.75
CA GLU A 467 -22.67 -9.40 -31.90
C GLU A 467 -24.11 -9.62 -32.38
N ARG A 468 -24.83 -8.56 -32.79
CA ARG A 468 -26.18 -8.69 -33.37
C ARG A 468 -26.17 -9.42 -34.70
N GLN A 469 -25.21 -9.13 -35.59
CA GLN A 469 -25.06 -9.84 -36.86
C GLN A 469 -24.74 -11.32 -36.64
N ASN A 470 -23.84 -11.64 -35.71
CA ASN A 470 -23.53 -13.03 -35.33
C ASN A 470 -24.73 -13.72 -34.68
N ASN A 471 -25.49 -13.05 -33.81
CA ASN A 471 -26.68 -13.62 -33.19
C ASN A 471 -27.83 -13.82 -34.21
N SER A 472 -27.96 -12.97 -35.23
CA SER A 472 -28.93 -13.17 -36.32
C SER A 472 -28.60 -14.34 -37.24
N LEU A 473 -27.31 -14.71 -37.34
CA LEU A 473 -26.86 -15.93 -38.03
C LEU A 473 -27.09 -17.19 -37.17
N ILE A 474 -27.03 -17.06 -35.84
CA ILE A 474 -27.24 -18.16 -34.89
C ILE A 474 -28.73 -18.45 -34.63
N THR A 475 -29.63 -17.50 -34.91
CA THR A 475 -31.08 -17.68 -34.71
C THR A 475 -31.75 -18.67 -35.66
N ASN A 476 -31.07 -19.14 -36.72
CA ASN A 476 -31.61 -20.20 -37.58
C ASN A 476 -31.32 -21.63 -37.10
N ASP A 477 -30.40 -21.84 -36.13
CA ASP A 477 -30.00 -23.20 -35.70
C ASP A 477 -30.24 -23.51 -34.21
N ASN A 478 -30.52 -22.52 -33.36
CA ASN A 478 -30.53 -22.72 -31.89
C ASN A 478 -31.89 -22.56 -31.21
N GLN A 479 -32.93 -23.14 -31.79
CA GLN A 479 -34.24 -23.28 -31.11
C GLN A 479 -34.37 -24.57 -30.27
N ARG A 480 -33.32 -25.39 -30.14
CA ARG A 480 -33.36 -26.66 -29.38
C ARG A 480 -32.59 -26.73 -28.06
N ASP A 481 -31.62 -25.85 -27.78
CA ASP A 481 -30.70 -26.05 -26.65
C ASP A 481 -30.87 -25.11 -25.44
N LYS A 482 -31.85 -24.21 -25.45
CA LYS A 482 -32.10 -23.29 -24.32
C LYS A 482 -32.80 -23.93 -23.11
N THR A 483 -33.12 -25.22 -23.16
CA THR A 483 -33.81 -25.92 -22.07
C THR A 483 -32.88 -26.78 -21.19
N LYS A 484 -31.58 -26.90 -21.51
CA LYS A 484 -30.63 -27.70 -20.71
C LYS A 484 -29.62 -26.91 -19.86
N LEU A 485 -29.51 -25.59 -20.04
CA LEU A 485 -28.53 -24.75 -19.34
C LEU A 485 -29.17 -23.88 -18.23
N LYS A 486 -30.09 -24.45 -17.45
CA LYS A 486 -30.70 -23.81 -16.26
C LYS A 486 -30.70 -24.68 -14.99
N ARG A 487 -29.97 -25.79 -15.01
CA ARG A 487 -29.52 -26.53 -13.82
C ARG A 487 -28.05 -26.78 -14.12
N ILE A 488 -27.12 -26.02 -13.56
CA ILE A 488 -26.31 -26.45 -12.42
C ILE A 488 -25.64 -25.17 -11.90
N GLU A 489 -26.35 -24.48 -11.00
CA GLU A 489 -25.79 -23.62 -9.97
C GLU A 489 -26.40 -24.16 -8.67
N ALA A 490 -25.60 -24.90 -7.90
CA ALA A 490 -25.72 -25.09 -6.45
C ALA A 490 -24.69 -26.14 -5.97
N VAL A 491 -24.15 -25.87 -4.79
CA VAL A 491 -23.42 -26.73 -3.84
C VAL A 491 -21.89 -26.53 -3.76
N ASP A 492 -21.53 -26.09 -2.55
CA ASP A 492 -20.26 -25.95 -1.81
C ASP A 492 -19.33 -27.20 -1.92
N ASP A 493 -18.04 -27.21 -1.54
CA ASP A 493 -17.49 -26.79 -0.25
C ASP A 493 -15.95 -26.73 -0.25
N GLU A 494 -15.44 -26.01 0.75
CA GLU A 494 -14.03 -25.88 1.15
C GLU A 494 -13.42 -27.20 1.70
N THR A 495 -12.09 -27.15 1.91
CA THR A 495 -11.20 -28.04 2.70
C THR A 495 -10.51 -29.20 1.97
N GLU A 496 -9.23 -28.97 1.59
CA GLU A 496 -8.07 -29.87 1.75
C GLU A 496 -6.90 -29.35 0.91
N LEU A 497 -6.11 -28.39 1.42
CA LEU A 497 -4.74 -28.16 0.92
C LEU A 497 -3.89 -27.34 1.91
N ARG A 498 -3.77 -27.80 3.16
CA ARG A 498 -2.82 -27.24 4.12
C ARG A 498 -2.20 -28.33 4.97
N THR A 499 -1.15 -28.98 4.44
CA THR A 499 -0.19 -29.73 5.29
C THR A 499 1.14 -30.11 4.65
N CYS A 500 1.43 -29.82 3.37
CA CYS A 500 2.64 -30.37 2.74
C CYS A 500 3.70 -29.35 2.25
N ILE A 501 3.56 -28.05 2.55
CA ILE A 501 4.41 -27.00 1.95
C ILE A 501 5.46 -26.41 2.93
N ASP A 502 5.37 -26.66 4.23
CA ASP A 502 6.12 -25.86 5.20
C ASP A 502 7.59 -26.27 5.44
N GLU A 503 8.00 -27.52 5.24
CA GLU A 503 9.39 -27.92 5.61
C GLU A 503 10.45 -27.55 4.55
N LYS A 504 10.14 -27.64 3.25
CA LYS A 504 11.12 -27.34 2.18
C LYS A 504 11.35 -25.85 1.94
N ILE A 505 10.44 -24.99 2.42
CA ILE A 505 10.58 -23.54 2.31
C ILE A 505 11.56 -22.98 3.36
N ILE A 506 11.71 -23.66 4.52
CA ILE A 506 12.54 -23.18 5.63
C ILE A 506 14.04 -23.33 5.33
N GLU A 507 14.48 -24.43 4.71
CA GLU A 507 15.89 -24.60 4.33
C GLU A 507 16.34 -23.63 3.23
N LYS A 508 15.47 -23.35 2.25
CA LYS A 508 15.73 -22.37 1.19
C LYS A 508 15.76 -20.92 1.74
N ARG A 509 15.06 -20.65 2.84
CA ARG A 509 15.00 -19.32 3.49
C ARG A 509 16.29 -18.94 4.21
N MET A 510 17.06 -19.90 4.75
CA MET A 510 18.32 -19.58 5.43
C MET A 510 19.44 -19.17 4.44
N SER A 511 19.45 -19.69 3.22
CA SER A 511 20.44 -19.27 2.21
C SER A 511 20.09 -17.93 1.56
N ASP A 512 18.80 -17.67 1.27
CA ASP A 512 18.32 -16.40 0.71
C ASP A 512 18.49 -15.22 1.68
N PHE A 513 18.41 -15.49 2.99
CA PHE A 513 18.59 -14.50 4.06
C PHE A 513 20.00 -13.87 4.04
N SER A 514 21.04 -14.71 3.92
CA SER A 514 22.43 -14.25 3.88
C SER A 514 22.71 -13.36 2.64
N GLN A 515 22.11 -13.73 1.50
CA GLN A 515 22.26 -13.00 0.25
C GLN A 515 21.52 -11.64 0.25
N LYS A 516 20.28 -11.59 0.78
CA LYS A 516 19.50 -10.34 0.88
C LYS A 516 20.08 -9.35 1.90
N PHE A 517 20.62 -9.85 3.01
CA PHE A 517 21.31 -9.02 4.00
C PHE A 517 22.58 -8.37 3.39
N LEU A 518 23.40 -9.14 2.67
CA LEU A 518 24.60 -8.62 1.99
C LEU A 518 24.28 -7.63 0.87
N LEU A 519 23.15 -7.82 0.15
CA LEU A 519 22.69 -6.89 -0.88
C LEU A 519 22.16 -5.57 -0.28
N SER A 520 21.44 -5.64 0.86
CA SER A 520 21.00 -4.44 1.60
C SER A 520 22.19 -3.62 2.13
N VAL A 521 23.28 -4.28 2.53
CA VAL A 521 24.52 -3.62 2.96
C VAL A 521 25.27 -2.99 1.77
N LYS A 522 25.21 -3.61 0.57
CA LYS A 522 25.84 -3.08 -0.67
C LYS A 522 25.12 -1.88 -1.29
N SER A 523 23.80 -1.74 -1.12
CA SER A 523 23.01 -0.59 -1.60
C SER A 523 23.33 0.74 -0.88
N ASN A 524 24.26 0.75 0.08
CA ASN A 524 24.53 1.87 0.98
C ASN A 524 25.62 2.85 0.48
N ARG A 525 26.08 2.75 -0.78
CA ARG A 525 27.06 3.69 -1.35
C ARG A 525 26.44 5.03 -1.76
N ASP A 526 25.19 5.07 -2.21
CA ASP A 526 24.50 6.32 -2.57
C ASP A 526 23.89 7.05 -1.35
N ASN A 527 23.64 6.31 -0.26
CA ASN A 527 23.00 6.82 0.97
C ASN A 527 23.95 7.55 1.95
N LYS A 528 25.28 7.48 1.75
CA LYS A 528 26.21 8.25 2.60
C LYS A 528 26.04 9.76 2.41
N SER A 529 25.76 10.20 1.19
CA SER A 529 25.58 11.63 0.87
C SER A 529 24.28 12.21 1.45
N SER A 530 23.20 11.42 1.51
CA SER A 530 21.91 11.80 2.09
C SER A 530 21.98 11.85 3.62
N ASN A 531 22.60 10.85 4.26
CA ASN A 531 22.75 10.81 5.71
C ASN A 531 23.69 11.90 6.24
N LEU A 532 24.77 12.21 5.52
CA LEU A 532 25.65 13.31 5.89
C LEU A 532 24.93 14.67 5.80
N ARG A 533 24.13 14.89 4.74
CA ARG A 533 23.28 16.09 4.63
C ARG A 533 22.28 16.19 5.78
N ARG A 534 21.57 15.10 6.11
CA ARG A 534 20.64 15.06 7.25
C ARG A 534 21.33 15.37 8.57
N LEU A 535 22.52 14.83 8.81
CA LEU A 535 23.31 15.13 9.99
C LEU A 535 23.69 16.61 10.06
N ILE A 536 24.11 17.21 8.93
CA ILE A 536 24.42 18.63 8.86
C ILE A 536 23.19 19.48 9.18
N TYR A 537 22.01 19.15 8.65
CA TYR A 537 20.77 19.86 8.98
C TYR A 537 20.40 19.70 10.46
N CYS A 538 20.51 18.49 11.01
CA CYS A 538 20.30 18.21 12.43
C CYS A 538 21.23 19.05 13.32
N LEU A 539 22.52 19.15 12.97
CA LEU A 539 23.49 19.94 13.70
C LEU A 539 23.34 21.46 13.49
N LYS A 540 22.63 21.90 12.45
CA LYS A 540 22.26 23.32 12.27
C LYS A 540 21.08 23.72 13.16
N ASP A 541 20.19 22.77 13.50
CA ASP A 541 19.07 23.02 14.40
C ASP A 541 19.56 23.56 15.75
N LEU A 542 19.08 24.73 16.11
CA LEU A 542 19.46 25.41 17.35
C LEU A 542 19.08 24.58 18.59
N ARG A 543 17.94 23.87 18.55
CA ARG A 543 17.49 22.99 19.65
C ARG A 543 18.52 21.90 19.94
N VAL A 544 19.06 21.29 18.87
CA VAL A 544 20.06 20.23 18.95
C VAL A 544 21.40 20.77 19.42
N ARG A 545 21.86 21.91 18.86
CA ARG A 545 23.15 22.52 19.26
C ARG A 545 23.19 22.90 20.73
N VAL A 546 22.13 23.54 21.23
CA VAL A 546 22.03 23.90 22.64
C VAL A 546 22.03 22.65 23.52
N SER A 547 21.30 21.61 23.12
CA SER A 547 21.24 20.34 23.86
C SER A 547 22.58 19.61 23.88
N LEU A 548 23.31 19.56 22.75
CA LEU A 548 24.66 18.99 22.67
C LEU A 548 25.63 19.77 23.57
N PHE A 549 25.60 21.10 23.49
CA PHE A 549 26.45 21.95 24.34
C PHE A 549 26.13 21.73 25.83
N ALA A 550 24.85 21.76 26.20
CA ALA A 550 24.37 21.55 27.56
C ALA A 550 24.72 20.17 28.10
N TYR A 551 24.68 19.12 27.27
CA TYR A 551 25.05 17.76 27.67
C TYR A 551 26.57 17.60 27.86
N PHE A 552 27.38 18.03 26.89
CA PHE A 552 28.84 17.77 26.93
C PHE A 552 29.62 18.72 27.85
N LEU A 553 29.13 19.95 28.08
CA LEU A 553 29.82 20.94 28.92
C LEU A 553 30.11 20.43 30.36
N PRO A 554 29.12 19.95 31.14
CA PRO A 554 29.39 19.43 32.48
C PRO A 554 30.22 18.13 32.45
N ASN A 555 30.05 17.28 31.44
CA ASN A 555 30.88 16.07 31.27
C ASN A 555 32.36 16.43 31.16
N LEU A 556 32.71 17.34 30.24
CA LEU A 556 34.09 17.75 30.01
C LEU A 556 34.69 18.40 31.27
N PHE A 557 33.92 19.28 31.91
CA PHE A 557 34.34 19.96 33.13
C PHE A 557 34.65 18.98 34.27
N ILE A 558 33.76 18.02 34.56
CA ILE A 558 33.94 17.02 35.63
C ILE A 558 35.10 16.06 35.34
N LEU A 559 35.36 15.76 34.07
CA LEU A 559 36.47 14.89 33.69
C LEU A 559 37.82 15.58 33.92
N ILE A 560 37.92 16.87 33.60
CA ILE A 560 39.13 17.68 33.77
C ILE A 560 39.36 18.02 35.25
N ILE A 561 38.33 18.46 35.96
CA ILE A 561 38.45 18.94 37.34
C ILE A 561 38.09 17.83 38.30
N ASP A 562 39.02 17.47 39.18
CA ASP A 562 38.77 16.44 40.18
C ASP A 562 37.83 16.96 41.29
N PRO A 563 36.58 16.45 41.40
CA PRO A 563 35.61 16.97 42.36
C PRO A 563 36.05 16.79 43.81
N TYR A 564 36.95 15.84 44.06
CA TYR A 564 37.46 15.50 45.39
C TYR A 564 38.58 16.44 45.86
N ASN A 565 39.30 17.08 44.93
CA ASN A 565 40.35 18.03 45.25
C ASN A 565 39.85 19.48 45.28
N LEU A 566 38.68 19.74 44.70
CA LEU A 566 38.01 21.03 44.75
C LEU A 566 37.11 21.07 45.98
N ASN A 567 37.05 22.22 46.66
CA ASN A 567 36.07 22.41 47.73
C ASN A 567 34.66 22.18 47.16
N ILE A 568 33.88 21.28 47.78
CA ILE A 568 32.52 20.90 47.34
C ILE A 568 31.65 22.14 47.10
N PHE A 569 31.81 23.19 47.91
CA PHE A 569 31.09 24.44 47.74
C PHE A 569 31.48 25.17 46.44
N ILE A 570 32.77 25.21 46.10
CA ILE A 570 33.28 25.79 44.84
C ILE A 570 32.81 24.94 43.65
N PHE A 571 32.81 23.61 43.79
CA PHE A 571 32.29 22.70 42.77
C PHE A 571 30.80 22.98 42.47
N LEU A 572 29.97 23.09 43.51
CA LEU A 572 28.54 23.39 43.39
C LEU A 572 28.29 24.78 42.77
N ILE A 573 29.09 25.79 43.12
CA ILE A 573 29.02 27.11 42.50
C ILE A 573 29.34 27.02 41.00
N ILE A 574 30.41 26.35 40.61
CA ILE A 574 30.79 26.27 39.20
C ILE A 574 29.75 25.48 38.40
N ILE A 575 29.24 24.36 38.92
CA ILE A 575 28.15 23.62 38.28
C ILE A 575 26.89 24.50 38.13
N SER A 576 26.57 25.31 39.14
CA SER A 576 25.43 26.25 39.08
C SER A 576 25.65 27.34 38.04
N ILE A 577 26.88 27.86 37.91
CA ILE A 577 27.26 28.82 36.86
C ILE A 577 27.18 28.18 35.48
N LEU A 578 27.69 26.96 35.30
CA LEU A 578 27.60 26.24 34.02
C LEU A 578 26.15 25.96 33.63
N GLY A 579 25.31 25.59 34.60
CA GLY A 579 23.87 25.44 34.42
C GLY A 579 23.23 26.76 34.01
N PHE A 580 23.57 27.86 34.70
CA PHE A 580 23.08 29.19 34.36
C PHE A 580 23.53 29.62 32.95
N ILE A 581 24.79 29.40 32.55
CA ILE A 581 25.30 29.71 31.20
C ILE A 581 24.55 28.90 30.14
N SER A 582 24.40 27.59 30.37
CA SER A 582 23.69 26.66 29.48
C SER A 582 22.24 27.11 29.27
N ILE A 583 21.60 27.60 30.33
CA ILE A 583 20.23 28.09 30.32
C ILE A 583 20.13 29.51 29.72
N TYR A 584 21.00 30.45 30.11
CA TYR A 584 21.02 31.84 29.65
C TYR A 584 21.25 31.93 28.13
N SER A 585 22.04 31.00 27.57
CA SER A 585 22.25 30.91 26.10
C SER A 585 20.97 30.67 25.29
N THR A 586 19.84 30.30 25.94
CA THR A 586 18.58 29.94 25.26
C THR A 586 17.56 31.07 25.13
N GLN A 587 17.89 32.28 25.63
CA GLN A 587 17.13 33.50 26.01
C GLN A 587 15.81 33.92 25.33
N THR A 588 15.20 33.14 24.44
CA THR A 588 14.11 33.57 23.57
C THR A 588 12.94 32.58 23.45
N SER A 589 12.90 31.44 24.17
CA SER A 589 11.71 30.56 24.19
C SER A 589 11.67 29.60 25.40
N ARG A 590 10.51 29.48 26.04
CA ARG A 590 10.24 28.52 27.15
C ARG A 590 10.57 27.07 26.78
N GLN A 591 10.34 26.66 25.53
CA GLN A 591 10.68 25.31 25.10
C GLN A 591 12.19 25.07 25.04
N ARG A 592 12.97 26.08 24.62
CA ARG A 592 14.44 26.00 24.55
C ARG A 592 15.10 25.80 25.91
N TRP A 593 14.54 26.43 26.94
CA TRP A 593 14.92 26.18 28.33
C TRP A 593 14.81 24.70 28.71
N MET A 594 13.68 24.06 28.39
CA MET A 594 13.44 22.66 28.76
C MET A 594 14.48 21.71 28.12
N TYR A 595 14.77 21.88 26.83
CA TYR A 595 15.80 21.07 26.14
C TYR A 595 17.18 21.22 26.79
N SER A 596 17.57 22.46 27.12
CA SER A 596 18.85 22.77 27.74
C SER A 596 18.95 22.19 29.16
N SER A 597 17.92 22.39 29.99
CA SER A 597 17.89 21.88 31.36
C SER A 597 17.92 20.35 31.43
N GLN A 598 17.12 19.65 30.62
CA GLN A 598 17.11 18.18 30.56
C GLN A 598 18.48 17.64 30.10
N SER A 599 19.05 18.24 29.06
CA SER A 599 20.38 17.86 28.55
C SER A 599 21.49 18.11 29.57
N PHE A 600 21.45 19.25 30.26
CA PHE A 600 22.42 19.60 31.30
C PHE A 600 22.37 18.63 32.48
N LEU A 601 21.18 18.27 32.95
CA LEU A 601 21.02 17.30 34.04
C LEU A 601 21.53 15.91 33.64
N LEU A 602 21.17 15.43 32.45
CA LEU A 602 21.69 14.16 31.92
C LEU A 602 23.21 14.20 31.78
N GLY A 603 23.76 15.31 31.29
CA GLY A 603 25.20 15.52 31.12
C GLY A 603 25.94 15.54 32.46
N LEU A 604 25.39 16.22 33.46
CA LEU A 604 25.94 16.28 34.82
C LEU A 604 26.00 14.89 35.46
N VAL A 605 24.88 14.16 35.45
CA VAL A 605 24.80 12.81 36.02
C VAL A 605 25.75 11.85 35.29
N ASN A 606 25.79 11.91 33.95
CA ASN A 606 26.71 11.09 33.15
C ASN A 606 28.18 11.39 33.46
N GLY A 607 28.56 12.67 33.54
CA GLY A 607 29.93 13.09 33.83
C GLY A 607 30.40 12.64 35.21
N LEU A 608 29.53 12.77 36.22
CA LEU A 608 29.78 12.25 37.56
C LEU A 608 29.95 10.74 37.53
N ALA A 609 29.04 9.99 36.89
CA ALA A 609 29.11 8.54 36.81
C ALA A 609 30.42 8.04 36.16
N ILE A 610 30.85 8.66 35.05
CA ILE A 610 32.14 8.34 34.41
C ILE A 610 33.30 8.62 35.36
N LYS A 611 33.32 9.77 36.03
CA LYS A 611 34.39 10.12 36.98
C LYS A 611 34.45 9.16 38.16
N PHE A 612 33.30 8.82 38.75
CA PHE A 612 33.19 7.83 39.81
C PHE A 612 33.68 6.45 39.33
N ALA A 613 33.31 6.03 38.11
CA ALA A 613 33.79 4.77 37.54
C ALA A 613 35.31 4.74 37.36
N LEU A 614 35.91 5.83 36.86
CA LEU A 614 37.36 5.94 36.69
C LEU A 614 38.11 5.88 38.04
N ASN A 615 37.57 6.53 39.07
CA ASN A 615 38.14 6.47 40.42
C ASN A 615 37.94 5.09 41.07
N ALA A 616 36.79 4.46 40.85
CA ALA A 616 36.52 3.09 41.29
C ALA A 616 37.43 2.07 40.61
N TYR A 617 37.75 2.27 39.33
CA TYR A 617 38.71 1.46 38.59
C TYR A 617 40.11 1.53 39.21
N LYS A 618 40.58 2.72 39.59
CA LYS A 618 41.87 2.90 40.28
C LYS A 618 41.91 2.20 41.64
N THR A 619 40.78 2.14 42.34
CA THR A 619 40.67 1.52 43.67
C THR A 619 40.25 0.04 43.64
N GLY A 620 40.02 -0.52 42.45
CA GLY A 620 39.59 -1.91 42.28
C GLY A 620 38.15 -2.19 42.72
N ASN A 621 37.31 -1.17 42.90
CA ASN A 621 35.94 -1.33 43.39
C ASN A 621 34.96 -1.64 42.24
N SER A 622 34.87 -2.92 41.88
CA SER A 622 34.02 -3.41 40.78
C SER A 622 32.52 -3.14 40.97
N ILE A 623 32.04 -3.04 42.20
CA ILE A 623 30.64 -2.76 42.53
C ILE A 623 30.26 -1.36 42.08
N VAL A 624 31.08 -0.37 42.42
CA VAL A 624 30.85 1.03 42.03
C VAL A 624 30.96 1.20 40.52
N ILE A 625 31.91 0.51 39.87
CA ILE A 625 32.04 0.50 38.40
C ILE A 625 30.74 0.00 37.76
N THR A 626 30.16 -1.08 38.29
CA THR A 626 28.93 -1.69 37.75
C THR A 626 27.73 -0.75 37.86
N PHE A 627 27.54 -0.10 39.00
CA PHE A 627 26.46 0.87 39.17
C PHE A 627 26.66 2.10 38.28
N CYS A 628 27.88 2.64 38.21
CA CYS A 628 28.18 3.76 37.32
C CYS A 628 27.96 3.41 35.84
N LEU A 629 28.27 2.18 35.42
CA LEU A 629 28.01 1.70 34.06
C LEU A 629 26.50 1.71 33.77
N TYR A 630 25.65 1.24 34.69
CA TYR A 630 24.20 1.35 34.56
C TYR A 630 23.76 2.81 34.39
N VAL A 631 24.29 3.74 35.21
CA VAL A 631 23.93 5.17 35.13
C VAL A 631 24.34 5.78 33.79
N VAL A 632 25.52 5.43 33.27
CA VAL A 632 25.97 5.86 31.94
C VAL A 632 25.04 5.34 30.85
N LEU A 633 24.67 4.05 30.88
CA LEU A 633 23.72 3.46 29.93
C LEU A 633 22.35 4.14 29.97
N PHE A 634 21.86 4.47 31.17
CA PHE A 634 20.61 5.19 31.39
C PHE A 634 20.67 6.61 30.76
N CYS A 635 21.71 7.38 31.06
CA CYS A 635 21.88 8.72 30.50
C CYS A 635 22.00 8.71 28.97
N LEU A 636 22.77 7.75 28.44
CA LEU A 636 22.95 7.60 26.99
C LEU A 636 21.66 7.17 26.29
N PHE A 637 20.84 6.30 26.87
CA PHE A 637 19.54 5.91 26.30
C PHE A 637 18.64 7.14 26.08
N HIS A 638 18.48 7.97 27.11
CA HIS A 638 17.61 9.15 27.06
C HIS A 638 18.17 10.26 26.14
N PHE A 639 19.48 10.50 26.18
CA PHE A 639 20.10 11.51 25.32
C PHE A 639 20.10 11.09 23.84
N SER A 640 20.40 9.82 23.56
CA SER A 640 20.39 9.28 22.19
C SER A 640 18.99 9.24 21.60
N GLU A 641 17.94 9.03 22.39
CA GLU A 641 16.54 9.14 21.93
C GLU A 641 16.20 10.54 21.42
N PHE A 642 16.52 11.57 22.19
CA PHE A 642 16.36 12.95 21.75
C PHE A 642 17.15 13.21 20.45
N PHE A 643 18.43 12.84 20.43
CA PHE A 643 19.30 13.10 19.28
C PHE A 643 18.82 12.36 18.02
N MET A 644 18.42 11.09 18.15
CA MET A 644 17.96 10.28 17.03
C MET A 644 16.57 10.68 16.54
N THR A 645 15.72 11.20 17.42
CA THR A 645 14.46 11.85 17.02
C THR A 645 14.75 13.10 16.19
N ALA A 646 15.70 13.94 16.62
CA ALA A 646 16.09 15.14 15.87
C ALA A 646 16.71 14.78 14.50
N PHE A 647 17.51 13.72 14.45
CA PHE A 647 18.15 13.25 13.23
C PHE A 647 17.15 12.61 12.23
N SER A 648 16.20 11.82 12.73
CA SER A 648 15.33 10.98 11.89
C SER A 648 13.97 11.60 11.61
N ASN A 649 13.42 12.41 12.54
CA ASN A 649 12.09 13.02 12.47
C ASN A 649 12.08 14.41 13.16
N PRO A 650 12.78 15.42 12.60
CA PRO A 650 12.99 16.72 13.25
C PRO A 650 11.69 17.52 13.50
N ASP A 651 10.64 17.26 12.73
CA ASP A 651 9.34 17.93 12.87
C ASP A 651 8.58 17.47 14.13
N SER A 652 8.85 16.25 14.59
CA SER A 652 8.27 15.68 15.82
C SER A 652 9.02 16.06 17.10
N LEU A 653 10.19 16.72 16.98
CA LEU A 653 11.10 16.97 18.09
C LEU A 653 10.46 17.91 19.14
N LYS A 654 10.33 17.38 20.37
CA LYS A 654 9.75 18.06 21.54
C LYS A 654 10.63 17.82 22.78
N PRO A 655 10.50 18.60 23.87
CA PRO A 655 11.20 18.30 25.13
C PRO A 655 10.87 16.90 25.68
N ASP A 656 9.71 16.35 25.34
CA ASP A 656 9.33 14.99 25.71
C ASP A 656 10.12 13.91 24.94
N SER A 657 10.83 14.27 23.87
CA SER A 657 11.65 13.33 23.07
C SER A 657 12.87 12.77 23.82
N PHE A 658 13.26 13.35 24.96
CA PHE A 658 14.23 12.71 25.87
C PHE A 658 13.66 11.49 26.59
N LEU A 659 12.33 11.31 26.58
CA LEU A 659 11.62 10.29 27.35
C LEU A 659 11.91 10.36 28.84
N LEU A 660 12.09 11.56 29.39
CA LEU A 660 12.21 11.75 30.85
C LEU A 660 10.84 11.88 31.53
N ASN A 661 9.78 12.21 30.77
CA ASN A 661 8.42 12.35 31.28
C ASN A 661 7.67 11.01 31.33
N HIS A 662 8.32 9.96 31.83
CA HIS A 662 7.70 8.64 31.93
C HIS A 662 6.62 8.57 33.01
N SER A 663 5.83 7.49 32.93
CA SER A 663 4.78 7.18 33.89
C SER A 663 5.35 6.83 35.27
N LEU A 664 4.49 6.82 36.29
CA LEU A 664 4.89 6.50 37.66
C LEU A 664 5.45 5.06 37.76
N GLU A 665 4.94 4.14 36.95
CA GLU A 665 5.35 2.74 36.87
C GLU A 665 6.81 2.60 36.42
N TYR A 666 7.26 3.44 35.49
CA TYR A 666 8.66 3.44 35.04
C TYR A 666 9.60 3.89 36.16
N TRP A 667 9.28 4.99 36.83
CA TRP A 667 10.12 5.52 37.91
C TRP A 667 10.14 4.61 39.13
N THR A 668 9.01 3.98 39.46
CA THR A 668 8.95 2.95 40.50
C THR A 668 9.79 1.73 40.13
N ALA A 669 9.76 1.26 38.88
CA ALA A 669 10.62 0.17 38.42
C ALA A 669 12.12 0.53 38.49
N ALA A 670 12.49 1.76 38.12
CA ALA A 670 13.88 2.24 38.23
C ALA A 670 14.32 2.32 39.69
N LEU A 671 13.51 2.91 40.57
CA LEU A 671 13.79 3.00 42.01
C LEU A 671 13.91 1.60 42.64
N CYS A 672 13.02 0.67 42.31
CA CYS A 672 13.10 -0.72 42.78
C CYS A 672 14.42 -1.38 42.37
N SER A 673 14.88 -1.15 41.14
CA SER A 673 16.16 -1.70 40.67
C SER A 673 17.36 -1.15 41.44
N TRP A 674 17.33 0.13 41.82
CA TRP A 674 18.39 0.73 42.63
C TRP A 674 18.36 0.21 44.06
N VAL A 675 17.16 0.13 44.64
CA VAL A 675 16.94 -0.40 45.99
C VAL A 675 17.39 -1.85 46.08
N GLU A 676 17.01 -2.72 45.15
CA GLU A 676 17.47 -4.12 45.11
C GLU A 676 19.00 -4.20 45.03
N PHE A 677 19.63 -3.39 44.16
CA PHE A 677 21.08 -3.38 44.00
C PHE A 677 21.80 -3.02 45.31
N TRP A 678 21.34 -1.98 46.02
CA TRP A 678 21.96 -1.53 47.26
C TRP A 678 21.62 -2.42 48.47
N ILE A 679 20.38 -2.89 48.58
CA ILE A 679 19.99 -3.87 49.62
C ILE A 679 20.81 -5.14 49.47
N ARG A 680 21.02 -5.63 48.24
CA ARG A 680 21.87 -6.80 48.01
C ARG A 680 23.28 -6.60 48.56
N LEU A 681 23.89 -5.44 48.33
CA LEU A 681 25.23 -5.13 48.82
C LEU A 681 25.28 -5.01 50.35
N TRP A 682 24.23 -4.47 50.96
CA TRP A 682 24.13 -4.34 52.42
C TRP A 682 23.84 -5.67 53.12
N ALA A 683 22.91 -6.47 52.58
CA ALA A 683 22.45 -7.72 53.16
C ALA A 683 23.44 -8.89 52.94
N PHE A 684 24.25 -8.85 51.88
CA PHE A 684 25.20 -9.93 51.54
C PHE A 684 26.65 -9.45 51.36
N PRO A 685 27.31 -8.93 52.41
CA PRO A 685 28.64 -8.32 52.32
C PRO A 685 29.82 -9.32 52.22
N SER A 686 29.62 -10.65 52.27
CA SER A 686 30.71 -11.63 52.13
C SER A 686 30.27 -12.97 51.51
N LYS A 687 31.25 -13.84 51.19
CA LYS A 687 31.24 -15.12 50.41
C LYS A 687 30.25 -16.23 50.86
N PHE A 688 29.11 -15.88 51.45
CA PHE A 688 28.21 -16.79 52.17
C PHE A 688 27.20 -17.54 51.28
N PHE A 689 27.15 -17.26 49.97
CA PHE A 689 26.29 -18.02 49.05
C PHE A 689 26.99 -18.37 47.75
N THR A 690 27.77 -19.45 47.77
CA THR A 690 28.42 -20.04 46.58
C THR A 690 27.41 -20.44 45.49
N SER A 691 26.15 -20.70 45.83
CA SER A 691 25.11 -21.09 44.85
C SER A 691 24.50 -19.91 44.07
N PHE A 692 24.49 -18.69 44.63
CA PHE A 692 24.04 -17.48 43.92
C PHE A 692 25.21 -16.64 43.36
N ALA A 693 26.45 -16.90 43.79
CA ALA A 693 27.65 -16.21 43.33
C ALA A 693 27.85 -16.26 41.79
N ALA A 694 27.33 -17.30 41.12
CA ALA A 694 27.37 -17.41 39.67
C ALA A 694 26.55 -16.32 38.94
N PHE A 695 25.42 -15.89 39.51
CA PHE A 695 24.57 -14.83 38.93
C PHE A 695 25.19 -13.43 39.13
N TYR A 696 26.01 -13.25 40.17
CA TYR A 696 26.72 -12.01 40.48
C TYR A 696 28.12 -11.93 39.84
N SER A 697 28.30 -12.64 38.73
CA SER A 697 29.55 -12.71 38.01
C SER A 697 29.70 -11.52 37.05
N PRO A 698 30.92 -10.98 36.86
CA PRO A 698 31.21 -10.00 35.82
C PRO A 698 30.77 -10.44 34.42
N PHE A 699 30.70 -11.76 34.16
CA PHE A 699 30.19 -12.30 32.89
C PHE A 699 28.71 -12.00 32.67
N VAL A 700 27.88 -12.05 33.72
CA VAL A 700 26.45 -11.70 33.64
C VAL A 700 26.29 -10.21 33.36
N SER A 701 27.05 -9.37 34.05
CA SER A 701 27.05 -7.93 33.81
C SER A 701 27.52 -7.57 32.40
N LEU A 702 28.57 -8.24 31.90
CA LEU A 702 29.06 -8.09 30.52
C LEU A 702 28.01 -8.52 29.49
N PHE A 703 27.32 -9.63 29.73
CA PHE A 703 26.22 -10.08 28.87
C PHE A 703 25.07 -9.06 28.88
N GLY A 704 24.73 -8.51 30.05
CA GLY A 704 23.77 -7.41 30.18
C GLY A 704 24.19 -6.17 29.39
N LEU A 705 25.47 -5.80 29.44
CA LEU A 705 26.03 -4.68 28.67
C LEU A 705 25.88 -4.90 27.16
N ILE A 706 26.20 -6.11 26.69
CA ILE A 706 26.02 -6.48 25.27
C ILE A 706 24.54 -6.37 24.88
N LEU A 707 23.62 -6.85 25.72
CA LEU A 707 22.18 -6.72 25.48
C LEU A 707 21.72 -5.26 25.43
N CYS A 708 22.21 -4.40 26.33
CA CYS A 708 21.95 -2.96 26.29
C CYS A 708 22.40 -2.33 24.97
N ILE A 709 23.61 -2.64 24.52
CA ILE A 709 24.17 -2.11 23.26
C ILE A 709 23.36 -2.61 22.05
N VAL A 710 23.03 -3.91 22.00
CA VAL A 710 22.23 -4.49 20.92
C VAL A 710 20.83 -3.87 20.90
N GLY A 711 20.20 -3.74 22.08
CA GLY A 711 18.88 -3.12 22.23
C GLY A 711 18.86 -1.66 21.76
N GLU A 712 19.88 -0.88 22.15
CA GLU A 712 20.13 0.47 21.65
C GLU A 712 20.22 0.50 20.12
N ILE A 713 21.05 -0.35 19.52
CA ILE A 713 21.22 -0.39 18.06
C ILE A 713 19.90 -0.68 17.35
N PHE A 714 19.16 -1.72 17.78
CA PHE A 714 17.87 -2.06 17.16
C PHE A 714 16.87 -0.91 17.27
N ARG A 715 16.78 -0.28 18.44
CA ARG A 715 15.87 0.84 18.66
C ARG A 715 16.22 2.03 17.77
N LYS A 716 17.51 2.37 17.64
CA LYS A 716 17.94 3.54 16.87
C LYS A 716 17.87 3.29 15.37
N LEU A 717 18.13 2.05 14.92
CA LEU A 717 17.86 1.65 13.54
C LEU A 717 16.36 1.66 13.22
N ALA A 718 15.49 1.30 14.17
CA ALA A 718 14.04 1.39 14.00
C ALA A 718 13.61 2.85 13.77
N MET A 719 14.15 3.79 14.56
CA MET A 719 13.91 5.24 14.38
C MET A 719 14.41 5.75 13.02
N CYS A 720 15.63 5.36 12.61
CA CYS A 720 16.19 5.76 11.33
C CYS A 720 15.40 5.24 10.13
N HIS A 721 15.03 3.96 10.14
CA HIS A 721 14.36 3.32 9.00
C HIS A 721 12.87 3.68 8.91
N ALA A 722 12.19 3.89 10.04
CA ALA A 722 10.80 4.37 10.01
C ALA A 722 10.68 5.90 9.91
N SER A 723 11.69 6.65 10.38
CA SER A 723 11.75 8.11 10.26
C SER A 723 10.44 8.77 10.72
N VAL A 724 9.70 9.44 9.83
CA VAL A 724 8.41 10.09 10.11
C VAL A 724 7.35 9.11 10.61
N GLY A 725 7.46 7.82 10.26
CA GLY A 725 6.58 6.74 10.72
C GLY A 725 6.91 6.20 12.12
N PHE A 726 8.02 6.62 12.75
CA PHE A 726 8.34 6.23 14.12
C PHE A 726 7.78 7.24 15.12
N THR A 727 6.80 6.83 15.93
CA THR A 727 6.24 7.64 17.00
C THR A 727 6.28 6.87 18.32
N HIS A 728 6.64 7.55 19.42
CA HIS A 728 6.67 6.93 20.76
C HIS A 728 5.26 6.62 21.31
N GLN A 729 4.22 7.20 20.70
CA GLN A 729 2.81 6.90 20.95
C GLN A 729 2.23 6.14 19.75
N ILE A 730 1.30 5.21 19.99
CA ILE A 730 0.58 4.54 18.89
C ILE A 730 -0.12 5.63 18.08
N SER A 731 0.18 5.68 16.79
CA SER A 731 -0.51 6.61 15.90
C SER A 731 -1.86 6.03 15.51
N PHE A 732 -2.92 6.60 16.07
CA PHE A 732 -4.30 6.37 15.62
C PHE A 732 -4.61 7.15 14.32
N ARG A 733 -3.76 8.15 14.03
CA ARG A 733 -3.62 9.00 12.83
C ARG A 733 -2.97 8.34 11.62
N ARG A 734 -3.62 8.12 10.47
CA ARG A 734 -2.86 7.97 9.21
C ARG A 734 -2.39 9.36 8.72
N SER A 735 -1.09 9.62 8.77
CA SER A 735 -0.49 10.82 8.16
C SER A 735 -0.36 10.64 6.64
N ARG A 736 -0.44 11.73 5.87
CA ARG A 736 -0.28 11.73 4.41
C ARG A 736 1.06 11.15 3.94
N ASN A 737 2.08 11.20 4.79
CA ASN A 737 3.43 10.66 4.54
C ASN A 737 3.66 9.28 5.18
N HIS A 738 2.62 8.65 5.75
CA HIS A 738 2.75 7.37 6.42
C HIS A 738 2.76 6.23 5.38
N HIS A 739 3.95 5.67 5.13
CA HIS A 739 4.13 4.49 4.30
C HIS A 739 4.48 3.27 5.16
N LEU A 740 4.09 2.07 4.72
CA LEU A 740 4.47 0.84 5.40
C LEU A 740 5.98 0.59 5.25
N CYS A 741 6.71 0.63 6.37
CA CYS A 741 8.14 0.32 6.40
C CYS A 741 8.38 -1.18 6.48
N THR A 742 8.87 -1.78 5.40
CA THR A 742 9.24 -3.21 5.35
C THR A 742 10.74 -3.46 5.13
N GLY A 743 11.53 -2.40 4.92
CA GLY A 743 12.97 -2.47 4.65
C GLY A 743 13.85 -2.30 5.90
N GLY A 744 15.16 -2.54 5.75
CA GLY A 744 16.12 -2.37 6.85
C GLY A 744 15.84 -3.33 8.00
N VAL A 745 15.84 -2.83 9.24
CA VAL A 745 15.54 -3.67 10.43
C VAL A 745 14.09 -4.20 10.45
N TYR A 746 13.17 -3.52 9.76
CA TYR A 746 11.79 -3.98 9.60
C TYR A 746 11.69 -5.20 8.66
N ALA A 747 12.73 -5.54 7.90
CA ALA A 747 12.75 -6.80 7.16
C ALA A 747 13.05 -8.01 8.07
N LEU A 748 13.59 -7.77 9.27
CA LEU A 748 13.98 -8.83 10.22
C LEU A 748 12.86 -9.10 11.22
N VAL A 749 12.29 -8.04 11.78
CA VAL A 749 11.22 -8.11 12.79
C VAL A 749 10.24 -6.96 12.55
N ARG A 750 8.95 -7.15 12.85
CA ARG A 750 7.92 -6.13 12.64
C ARG A 750 8.02 -4.96 13.60
N HIS A 751 8.46 -5.23 14.84
CA HIS A 751 8.54 -4.23 15.91
C HIS A 751 9.97 -4.08 16.47
N PRO A 752 10.95 -3.65 15.66
CA PRO A 752 12.35 -3.57 16.09
C PRO A 752 12.58 -2.54 17.21
N GLY A 753 11.76 -1.48 17.28
CA GLY A 753 11.83 -0.48 18.36
C GLY A 753 11.40 -1.04 19.72
N TYR A 754 10.38 -1.90 19.74
CA TYR A 754 9.92 -2.58 20.95
C TYR A 754 10.87 -3.71 21.36
N MET A 755 11.34 -4.49 20.40
CA MET A 755 12.38 -5.49 20.67
C MET A 755 13.64 -4.84 21.24
N GLY A 756 14.09 -3.73 20.64
CA GLY A 756 15.26 -2.99 21.12
C GLY A 756 15.10 -2.46 22.54
N TRP A 757 13.93 -1.90 22.87
CA TRP A 757 13.61 -1.45 24.23
C TRP A 757 13.56 -2.61 25.23
N MET A 758 12.95 -3.74 24.87
CA MET A 758 12.89 -4.93 25.71
C MET A 758 14.29 -5.45 26.04
N LEU A 759 15.13 -5.65 25.02
CA LEU A 759 16.53 -6.09 25.20
C LEU A 759 17.33 -5.13 26.07
N TRP A 760 17.17 -3.82 25.86
CA TRP A 760 17.82 -2.81 26.69
C TRP A 760 17.35 -2.88 28.14
N SER A 761 16.03 -2.92 28.38
CA SER A 761 15.46 -2.95 29.73
C SER A 761 15.91 -4.19 30.52
N ILE A 762 15.90 -5.37 29.90
CA ILE A 762 16.40 -6.62 30.49
C ILE A 762 17.91 -6.52 30.73
N GLY A 763 18.66 -6.00 29.76
CA GLY A 763 20.09 -5.79 29.85
C GLY A 763 20.48 -4.94 31.06
N THR A 764 19.73 -3.89 31.38
CA THR A 764 20.01 -3.05 32.56
C THR A 764 19.95 -3.82 33.88
N GLN A 765 19.00 -4.76 34.01
CA GLN A 765 18.88 -5.59 35.22
C GLN A 765 19.99 -6.65 35.30
N LEU A 766 20.45 -7.16 34.16
CA LEU A 766 21.61 -8.05 34.11
C LEU A 766 22.92 -7.32 34.40
N VAL A 767 23.08 -6.07 33.96
CA VAL A 767 24.22 -5.22 34.32
C VAL A 767 24.32 -5.09 35.84
N LEU A 768 23.19 -4.78 36.50
CA LEU A 768 23.11 -4.69 37.96
C LEU A 768 23.12 -6.05 38.67
N CYS A 769 22.94 -7.14 37.92
CA CYS A 769 22.73 -8.50 38.44
C CYS A 769 21.55 -8.57 39.42
N ASN A 770 20.42 -7.94 39.10
CA ASN A 770 19.21 -7.90 39.94
C ASN A 770 18.23 -9.03 39.56
N PRO A 771 18.19 -10.17 40.27
CA PRO A 771 17.32 -11.29 39.90
C PRO A 771 15.82 -10.98 40.06
N ILE A 772 15.42 -10.21 41.07
CA ILE A 772 14.00 -9.96 41.35
C ILE A 772 13.45 -8.95 40.33
N CYS A 773 14.13 -7.81 40.15
CA CYS A 773 13.76 -6.84 39.14
C CYS A 773 13.87 -7.40 37.72
N LEU A 774 14.81 -8.31 37.43
CA LEU A 774 14.86 -8.99 36.14
C LEU A 774 13.53 -9.70 35.81
N ILE A 775 12.99 -10.47 36.76
CA ILE A 775 11.70 -11.17 36.58
C ILE A 775 10.58 -10.16 36.34
N PHE A 776 10.50 -9.10 37.15
CA PHE A 776 9.47 -8.07 36.99
C PHE A 776 9.59 -7.31 35.67
N TYR A 777 10.80 -6.90 35.25
CA TYR A 777 11.03 -6.22 33.98
C TYR A 777 10.63 -7.09 32.79
N VAL A 778 10.96 -8.39 32.83
CA VAL A 778 10.54 -9.35 31.79
C VAL A 778 9.03 -9.49 31.77
N CYS A 779 8.39 -9.80 32.90
CA CYS A 779 6.95 -10.12 32.93
C CYS A 779 6.07 -8.89 32.63
N ILE A 780 6.36 -7.76 33.28
CA ILE A 780 5.58 -6.53 33.10
C ILE A 780 5.86 -5.93 31.72
N GLY A 781 7.13 -5.89 31.30
CA GLY A 781 7.51 -5.43 29.97
C GLY A 781 6.88 -6.27 28.87
N TYR A 782 6.80 -7.59 29.05
CA TYR A 782 6.15 -8.50 28.09
C TYR A 782 4.67 -8.17 27.92
N ARG A 783 3.93 -8.11 29.04
CA ARG A 783 2.49 -7.82 29.03
C ARG A 783 2.20 -6.43 28.44
N PHE A 784 3.01 -5.43 28.79
CA PHE A 784 2.91 -4.08 28.25
C PHE A 784 3.10 -4.06 26.73
N LEU A 785 4.09 -4.77 26.20
CA LEU A 785 4.35 -4.80 24.76
C LEU A 785 3.34 -5.66 24.01
N GLU A 786 2.82 -6.74 24.60
CA GLU A 786 1.78 -7.56 24.00
C GLU A 786 0.50 -6.76 23.71
N GLU A 787 -0.04 -6.08 24.73
CA GLU A 787 -1.22 -5.21 24.58
C GLU A 787 -0.97 -4.10 23.55
N ARG A 788 0.23 -3.51 23.59
CA ARG A 788 0.58 -2.38 22.73
C ARG A 788 0.77 -2.77 21.27
N ILE A 789 1.44 -3.89 21.02
CA ILE A 789 1.64 -4.46 19.68
C ILE A 789 0.30 -4.86 19.09
N TYR A 790 -0.57 -5.48 19.88
CA TYR A 790 -1.92 -5.86 19.43
C TYR A 790 -2.70 -4.63 18.93
N GLU A 791 -2.77 -3.56 19.71
CA GLU A 791 -3.46 -2.33 19.30
C GLU A 791 -2.79 -1.68 18.09
N GLU A 792 -1.46 -1.59 18.06
CA GLU A 792 -0.75 -0.99 16.92
C GLU A 792 -0.95 -1.78 15.63
N GLU A 793 -0.86 -3.11 15.66
CA GLU A 793 -1.07 -3.96 14.47
C GLU A 793 -2.52 -3.85 13.95
N LYS A 794 -3.50 -3.70 14.84
CA LYS A 794 -4.90 -3.43 14.46
C LYS A 794 -5.03 -2.15 13.63
N TYR A 795 -4.39 -1.06 14.05
CA TYR A 795 -4.39 0.20 13.27
C TYR A 795 -3.52 0.10 12.02
N LEU A 796 -2.40 -0.63 12.05
CA LEU A 796 -1.57 -0.84 10.86
C LEU A 796 -2.32 -1.63 9.77
N ILE A 797 -3.14 -2.61 10.16
CA ILE A 797 -4.05 -3.31 9.24
C ILE A 797 -5.14 -2.36 8.74
N GLU A 798 -5.68 -1.49 9.59
CA GLU A 798 -6.63 -0.46 9.13
C GLU A 798 -6.00 0.52 8.14
N PHE A 799 -4.74 0.92 8.35
CA PHE A 799 -4.03 1.88 7.49
C PHE A 799 -3.54 1.30 6.16
N PHE A 800 -3.08 0.04 6.17
CA PHE A 800 -2.36 -0.56 5.05
C PHE A 800 -3.02 -1.84 4.49
N ALA A 801 -4.08 -2.34 5.12
CA ALA A 801 -4.89 -3.48 4.71
C ALA A 801 -4.03 -4.70 4.31
N GLU A 802 -4.28 -5.25 3.12
CA GLU A 802 -3.61 -6.44 2.58
C GLU A 802 -2.08 -6.32 2.55
N ARG A 803 -1.52 -5.10 2.44
CA ARG A 803 -0.06 -4.91 2.44
C ARG A 803 0.56 -5.24 3.81
N TYR A 804 -0.12 -4.90 4.90
CA TYR A 804 0.34 -5.27 6.23
C TYR A 804 0.14 -6.76 6.50
N ILE A 805 -1.00 -7.31 6.10
CA ILE A 805 -1.30 -8.75 6.25
C ILE A 805 -0.26 -9.59 5.50
N ALA A 806 0.09 -9.21 4.27
CA ALA A 806 1.15 -9.87 3.50
C ALA A 806 2.51 -9.77 4.23
N TYR A 807 2.86 -8.60 4.75
CA TYR A 807 4.08 -8.40 5.53
C TYR A 807 4.11 -9.25 6.82
N GLN A 808 2.98 -9.35 7.52
CA GLN A 808 2.81 -10.13 8.75
C GLN A 808 3.05 -11.63 8.55
N ARG A 809 2.70 -12.17 7.38
CA ARG A 809 2.93 -13.59 7.02
C ARG A 809 4.40 -13.97 6.90
N TYR A 810 5.28 -13.03 6.56
CA TYR A 810 6.67 -13.31 6.26
C TYR A 810 7.66 -12.81 7.31
N VAL A 811 7.29 -11.81 8.11
CA VAL A 811 8.19 -11.18 9.08
C VAL A 811 7.65 -11.39 10.50
N PRO A 812 8.45 -11.95 11.43
CA PRO A 812 8.01 -12.21 12.80
C PRO A 812 7.86 -10.92 13.59
N CYS A 813 7.06 -10.95 14.68
CA CYS A 813 6.84 -9.80 15.55
C CYS A 813 8.17 -9.22 16.12
N GLY A 814 9.08 -10.10 16.52
CA GLY A 814 10.39 -9.77 17.11
C GLY A 814 10.49 -10.03 18.61
N ILE A 815 9.35 -10.16 19.31
CA ILE A 815 9.31 -10.56 20.72
C ILE A 815 8.77 -12.00 20.77
N PRO A 816 9.52 -12.98 21.33
CA PRO A 816 9.10 -14.37 21.35
C PRO A 816 7.72 -14.56 22.00
N GLY A 817 6.83 -15.34 21.38
CA GLY A 817 5.49 -15.64 21.92
C GLY A 817 4.40 -14.60 21.64
N ILE A 818 4.75 -13.36 21.26
CA ILE A 818 3.75 -12.34 20.89
C ILE A 818 3.36 -12.54 19.42
N LYS A 819 2.09 -12.87 19.18
CA LYS A 819 1.55 -13.06 17.81
C LYS A 819 1.15 -11.74 17.14
N GLY A 820 0.64 -10.79 17.94
CA GLY A 820 0.07 -9.53 17.48
C GLY A 820 -1.42 -9.65 17.12
N TYR A 821 -1.92 -8.79 16.24
CA TYR A 821 -3.34 -8.79 15.83
C TYR A 821 -3.54 -9.66 14.59
N GLU A 822 -4.32 -10.73 14.70
CA GLU A 822 -4.70 -11.59 13.57
C GLU A 822 -6.15 -11.30 13.18
N SER A 823 -6.38 -10.75 11.98
CA SER A 823 -7.73 -10.63 11.43
C SER A 823 -8.15 -11.99 10.87
N TYR A 824 -9.10 -12.66 11.52
CA TYR A 824 -9.77 -13.85 10.99
C TYR A 824 -10.54 -13.55 9.69
#